data_AF-A0AAW0RWA3-F1
#
_entry.id   AF-A0AAW0RWA3-F1
#
_cell.length_a   1.000
_cell.length_b   1.000
_cell.length_c   1.000
_cell.angle_alpha   90.00
_cell.angle_beta   90.00
_cell.angle_gamma   90.00
#
_symmetry.space_group_name_H-M   'P 1'
#
loop_
_entity.id
_entity.type
_entity.pdbx_description
1 polymer ?
#
loop_
_entity_poly.entity_id
_entity_poly.type
_entity_poly.pdbx_seq_one_letter_code
_entity_poly.pdbx_strand_id
1 'polypeptide(L)'
;MVSIKLIGVKGLAAASAGLFSLASCAPMSTSEATSITEAVTASTNVATTSTAPSAQTNTPSRDMTTSDNHVLQSPSPNPELSDLDPAEVSGELVNQVAGLFRVTTEQLVRVQLEKADPDLAEPANDVDPDEASSELANLKVLGGPSLKAATGFNPFTVGDDDEALDERRNKMIMKGRQAKDKLMVGLVNGTPYTWKRIGLEFKDMDREMSKTFREVILPGEPFAVYARTQSKKAEAMVQYELEGTSKKTWFTLRISSGEPHQVTVEYGGALETVANGDEGKRGSVVDLNVDRGVSCATFYLTGSEGRFLSNDAPANWMHTMLEEIGNYTLRDVMLPRSHHAGMYTLKGGVGIGFGNRANTWTQDFSVYDQLKIGGVRVIDSRLVLTRKHKKVYESHGTKIAGVFHGSLGVSHDSMIEQINRFNEQYPGELIIIDVDGREMRDDKKFDQLSPEGVAHVVNSFKRLQHRAVLVPGEDIAQIPINRFIGDGKSAVIIRMEEYRTRDLPGRGYPSATQGFITNNELPYHKHWSNMANPDRMLKDQTEKLLEYKDGRFRQLYVSDFLVTQKGIAVLFGTPIRVMNEAAWQKLIETFWGVFRKDVFPNWLAMDAIRGGELRGIAMTVNECLVAKRCGKLGDRAPDAKEFKFADATTSANATTTQSADRDN
;
A
#
# COMPACT_ATOMS: atom_id res chain seq x y z
N MET A 1 -11.95 -19.80 -63.02
CA MET A 1 -11.59 -18.36 -62.97
C MET A 1 -12.87 -17.53 -63.02
N VAL A 2 -13.26 -16.91 -61.90
CA VAL A 2 -14.27 -15.82 -61.87
C VAL A 2 -13.80 -14.81 -60.82
N SER A 3 -14.00 -13.52 -61.06
CA SER A 3 -13.61 -12.43 -60.15
C SER A 3 -14.75 -12.08 -59.19
N ILE A 4 -14.40 -11.66 -57.97
CA ILE A 4 -15.30 -10.91 -57.08
C ILE A 4 -14.64 -9.55 -56.80
N LYS A 5 -15.43 -8.48 -56.86
CA LYS A 5 -14.98 -7.09 -56.76
C LYS A 5 -15.81 -6.31 -55.73
N LEU A 6 -15.10 -5.49 -54.96
CA LEU A 6 -15.51 -4.19 -54.38
C LEU A 6 -16.58 -4.11 -53.25
N ILE A 7 -16.10 -3.63 -52.09
CA ILE A 7 -16.57 -2.42 -51.34
C ILE A 7 -17.95 -2.45 -50.63
N GLY A 8 -17.96 -1.99 -49.36
CA GLY A 8 -19.20 -1.90 -48.54
C GLY A 8 -19.34 -0.78 -47.49
N VAL A 9 -18.26 -0.21 -46.92
CA VAL A 9 -18.23 1.11 -46.21
C VAL A 9 -19.02 1.30 -44.88
N LYS A 10 -18.38 1.98 -43.92
CA LYS A 10 -18.90 2.59 -42.65
C LYS A 10 -19.41 1.63 -41.55
N GLY A 11 -19.05 1.98 -40.32
CA GLY A 11 -19.71 1.54 -39.09
C GLY A 11 -20.12 2.75 -38.24
N LEU A 12 -20.71 2.49 -37.08
CA LEU A 12 -20.90 3.47 -36.01
C LEU A 12 -20.93 2.73 -34.66
N ALA A 13 -20.66 3.43 -33.55
CA ALA A 13 -20.77 2.86 -32.21
C ALA A 13 -22.24 2.69 -31.80
N ALA A 14 -22.52 1.65 -31.01
CA ALA A 14 -23.72 1.52 -30.21
C ALA A 14 -23.40 0.74 -28.93
N ALA A 15 -23.76 1.30 -27.77
CA ALA A 15 -23.80 0.54 -26.52
C ALA A 15 -25.00 -0.42 -26.55
N SER A 16 -24.87 -1.58 -25.90
CA SER A 16 -26.00 -2.51 -25.71
C SER A 16 -25.99 -3.04 -24.28
N ALA A 17 -26.98 -2.59 -23.50
CA ALA A 17 -27.37 -3.25 -22.26
C ALA A 17 -28.55 -4.19 -22.56
N GLY A 18 -28.56 -5.36 -21.93
CA GLY A 18 -29.65 -6.35 -21.99
C GLY A 18 -29.12 -7.74 -21.63
N LEU A 19 -29.51 -8.33 -20.49
CA LEU A 19 -30.80 -8.96 -20.18
C LEU A 19 -31.08 -10.25 -20.95
N PHE A 20 -30.61 -11.38 -20.41
CA PHE A 20 -31.18 -12.74 -20.42
C PHE A 20 -30.35 -13.59 -19.43
N SER A 21 -30.85 -14.63 -18.74
CA SER A 21 -32.22 -15.09 -18.52
C SER A 21 -32.32 -15.80 -17.15
N LEU A 22 -33.53 -16.01 -16.63
CA LEU A 22 -33.78 -16.81 -15.43
C LEU A 22 -33.75 -18.32 -15.74
N ALA A 23 -33.07 -19.08 -14.87
CA ALA A 23 -33.33 -20.49 -14.57
C ALA A 23 -32.84 -20.74 -13.12
N SER A 24 -33.65 -21.03 -12.10
CA SER A 24 -34.74 -22.01 -11.95
C SER A 24 -34.25 -23.46 -11.77
N CYS A 25 -33.46 -23.69 -10.72
CA CYS A 25 -33.29 -25.01 -10.09
C CYS A 25 -33.72 -24.94 -8.61
N ALA A 26 -34.31 -26.02 -8.10
CA ALA A 26 -34.94 -26.04 -6.77
C ALA A 26 -33.96 -26.35 -5.63
N PRO A 27 -34.23 -25.89 -4.39
CA PRO A 27 -33.43 -26.25 -3.21
C PRO A 27 -33.68 -27.70 -2.78
N MET A 28 -32.62 -28.38 -2.31
CA MET A 28 -32.79 -29.66 -1.61
C MET A 28 -33.11 -29.45 -0.12
N SER A 29 -33.98 -30.33 0.37
CA SER A 29 -34.49 -30.39 1.75
C SER A 29 -33.39 -30.35 2.81
N THR A 30 -33.55 -29.47 3.81
CA THR A 30 -32.98 -29.65 5.15
C THR A 30 -34.03 -30.31 6.05
N SER A 31 -33.60 -31.21 6.95
CA SER A 31 -34.49 -31.92 7.87
C SER A 31 -34.45 -31.32 9.28
N GLU A 32 -35.58 -30.75 9.68
CA GLU A 32 -36.16 -30.73 11.03
C GLU A 32 -35.26 -30.51 12.27
N ALA A 33 -35.51 -29.38 12.96
CA ALA A 33 -35.58 -29.35 14.42
C ALA A 33 -36.71 -28.39 14.86
N THR A 34 -37.66 -28.91 15.65
CA THR A 34 -38.82 -28.21 16.26
C THR A 34 -38.42 -26.96 17.07
N SER A 35 -38.99 -25.77 16.83
CA SER A 35 -40.36 -25.29 17.14
C SER A 35 -40.61 -24.89 18.61
N ILE A 36 -40.93 -23.60 18.85
CA ILE A 36 -41.99 -23.09 19.77
C ILE A 36 -42.59 -21.78 19.15
N THR A 37 -43.86 -21.49 19.48
CA THR A 37 -44.75 -20.35 19.14
C THR A 37 -44.29 -18.96 19.69
N GLU A 38 -44.91 -17.79 19.41
CA GLU A 38 -46.15 -17.35 18.71
C GLU A 38 -45.94 -15.91 18.13
N ALA A 39 -46.48 -15.53 16.95
CA ALA A 39 -47.66 -14.66 16.72
C ALA A 39 -47.68 -13.26 17.41
N VAL A 40 -48.15 -12.15 16.83
CA VAL A 40 -48.82 -11.87 15.52
C VAL A 40 -48.06 -10.71 14.78
N THR A 41 -48.52 -9.83 13.87
CA THR A 41 -49.84 -9.32 13.40
C THR A 41 -49.74 -8.78 11.95
N ALA A 42 -50.87 -8.43 11.32
CA ALA A 42 -50.97 -7.71 10.02
C ALA A 42 -50.85 -6.16 10.20
N SER A 43 -50.93 -5.26 9.20
CA SER A 43 -51.68 -5.33 7.93
C SER A 43 -51.36 -4.26 6.85
N THR A 44 -51.58 -4.64 5.58
CA THR A 44 -52.07 -3.86 4.40
C THR A 44 -51.54 -2.47 4.00
N ASN A 45 -50.92 -2.43 2.81
CA ASN A 45 -51.37 -1.74 1.58
C ASN A 45 -52.10 -0.38 1.66
N VAL A 46 -51.52 0.65 1.02
CA VAL A 46 -52.20 1.63 0.14
C VAL A 46 -51.28 1.90 -1.08
N ALA A 47 -51.82 2.32 -2.23
CA ALA A 47 -51.09 2.55 -3.48
C ALA A 47 -51.52 3.86 -4.18
N THR A 48 -50.87 4.20 -5.31
CA THR A 48 -51.27 5.22 -6.33
C THR A 48 -51.23 6.70 -5.89
N THR A 49 -50.99 7.74 -6.73
CA THR A 49 -50.52 7.87 -8.13
C THR A 49 -50.06 9.31 -8.42
N SER A 50 -49.11 9.48 -9.35
CA SER A 50 -48.85 10.69 -10.20
C SER A 50 -48.59 12.04 -9.47
N THR A 51 -48.22 13.16 -10.11
CA THR A 51 -48.13 13.55 -11.54
C THR A 51 -47.00 14.57 -11.76
N ALA A 52 -46.40 14.61 -12.95
CA ALA A 52 -45.55 15.73 -13.39
C ALA A 52 -46.41 16.94 -13.88
N PRO A 53 -45.82 18.13 -14.08
CA PRO A 53 -45.52 18.50 -15.48
C PRO A 53 -44.22 19.31 -15.71
N SER A 54 -43.96 19.52 -17.01
CA SER A 54 -42.93 20.36 -17.66
C SER A 54 -43.15 21.89 -17.46
N ALA A 55 -42.36 22.86 -17.99
CA ALA A 55 -41.48 22.86 -19.17
C ALA A 55 -40.51 24.08 -19.23
N GLN A 56 -39.74 24.18 -20.34
CA GLN A 56 -39.13 25.38 -20.96
C GLN A 56 -38.00 26.10 -20.17
N THR A 57 -36.73 26.08 -20.61
CA THR A 57 -36.10 26.71 -21.80
C THR A 57 -36.15 28.24 -21.88
N ASN A 58 -34.99 28.90 -21.82
CA ASN A 58 -34.64 30.03 -22.69
C ASN A 58 -33.12 30.36 -22.63
N THR A 59 -32.59 30.79 -23.77
CA THR A 59 -31.23 31.37 -23.94
C THR A 59 -31.35 32.53 -24.92
N PRO A 60 -30.55 33.60 -24.79
CA PRO A 60 -29.86 34.06 -26.00
C PRO A 60 -28.41 34.53 -25.79
N SER A 61 -27.68 34.52 -26.91
CA SER A 61 -26.31 35.03 -27.09
C SER A 61 -26.18 36.54 -26.78
N ARG A 62 -24.94 36.97 -26.47
CA ARG A 62 -24.42 38.20 -27.07
C ARG A 62 -22.89 38.17 -27.26
N ASP A 63 -22.44 38.42 -28.48
CA ASP A 63 -21.03 38.68 -28.81
C ASP A 63 -20.55 40.05 -28.32
N MET A 64 -19.24 40.17 -28.04
CA MET A 64 -18.53 41.42 -28.28
C MET A 64 -17.03 41.20 -28.54
N THR A 65 -16.52 41.80 -29.61
CA THR A 65 -15.13 41.72 -30.07
C THR A 65 -14.37 43.02 -29.78
N THR A 66 -13.13 42.93 -29.32
CA THR A 66 -12.12 43.98 -29.53
C THR A 66 -10.71 43.40 -29.67
N SER A 67 -9.93 44.06 -30.51
CA SER A 67 -8.48 43.90 -30.68
C SER A 67 -7.73 44.40 -29.43
N ASP A 68 -6.56 43.84 -29.11
CA ASP A 68 -5.30 44.58 -29.34
C ASP A 68 -4.03 43.75 -29.23
N ASN A 69 -3.07 44.08 -30.11
CA ASN A 69 -1.76 43.46 -30.19
C ASN A 69 -0.81 44.13 -29.21
N HIS A 70 -0.05 43.34 -28.45
CA HIS A 70 1.23 43.78 -27.92
C HIS A 70 2.32 42.73 -28.16
N VAL A 71 3.27 43.08 -29.03
CA VAL A 71 4.46 42.27 -29.29
C VAL A 71 5.42 42.41 -28.10
N LEU A 72 5.67 41.31 -27.40
CA LEU A 72 6.87 41.11 -26.60
C LEU A 72 7.45 39.73 -26.91
N GLN A 73 8.77 39.63 -26.84
CA GLN A 73 9.52 38.53 -27.47
C GLN A 73 9.48 37.25 -26.65
N SER A 74 9.13 36.14 -27.31
CA SER A 74 9.35 34.79 -26.78
C SER A 74 10.86 34.51 -26.70
N PRO A 75 11.41 34.11 -25.54
CA PRO A 75 12.72 33.47 -25.50
C PRO A 75 12.60 32.08 -26.14
N SER A 76 13.47 31.75 -27.09
CA SER A 76 13.54 30.39 -27.63
C SER A 76 13.92 29.41 -26.50
N PRO A 77 13.24 28.26 -26.35
CA PRO A 77 13.71 27.22 -25.45
C PRO A 77 15.01 26.61 -25.99
N ASN A 78 15.98 26.32 -25.11
CA ASN A 78 17.14 25.50 -25.47
C ASN A 78 16.66 24.07 -25.79
N PRO A 79 16.92 23.54 -27.00
CA PRO A 79 16.48 22.20 -27.38
C PRO A 79 17.59 21.17 -27.13
N GLU A 80 17.83 20.82 -25.86
CA GLU A 80 18.77 19.76 -25.49
C GLU A 80 18.32 19.07 -24.18
N LEU A 81 18.36 17.73 -24.17
CA LEU A 81 17.89 16.83 -23.09
C LEU A 81 16.37 16.73 -22.80
N SER A 82 15.49 17.00 -23.78
CA SER A 82 14.06 16.59 -23.72
C SER A 82 13.72 15.36 -24.58
N ASP A 83 14.37 15.22 -25.74
CA ASP A 83 14.00 14.26 -26.79
C ASP A 83 15.19 13.37 -27.17
N LEU A 84 15.60 12.49 -26.25
CA LEU A 84 16.45 11.34 -26.56
C LEU A 84 15.58 10.09 -26.65
N ASP A 85 15.60 9.41 -27.80
CA ASP A 85 14.94 8.12 -27.95
C ASP A 85 15.60 7.11 -26.97
N PRO A 86 14.83 6.42 -26.11
CA PRO A 86 15.37 5.40 -25.21
C PRO A 86 16.13 4.28 -25.95
N ALA A 87 15.92 4.09 -27.25
CA ALA A 87 16.70 3.20 -28.09
C ALA A 87 18.17 3.64 -28.23
N GLU A 88 18.46 4.91 -28.52
CA GLU A 88 19.84 5.38 -28.74
C GLU A 88 20.65 5.42 -27.43
N VAL A 89 20.05 5.88 -26.33
CA VAL A 89 20.70 5.87 -25.00
C VAL A 89 20.98 4.43 -24.54
N SER A 90 20.14 3.47 -24.93
CA SER A 90 20.42 2.05 -24.66
C SER A 90 21.68 1.56 -25.40
N GLY A 91 21.93 2.00 -26.64
CA GLY A 91 23.02 1.49 -27.47
C GLY A 91 24.40 1.70 -26.83
N GLU A 92 24.72 2.93 -26.42
CA GLU A 92 26.03 3.22 -25.81
C GLU A 92 26.18 2.59 -24.42
N LEU A 93 25.13 2.60 -23.59
CA LEU A 93 25.17 2.00 -22.26
C LEU A 93 25.32 0.47 -22.34
N VAL A 94 24.58 -0.21 -23.22
CA VAL A 94 24.69 -1.65 -23.47
C VAL A 94 26.07 -1.98 -24.03
N ASN A 95 26.67 -1.14 -24.88
CA ASN A 95 28.06 -1.30 -25.35
C ASN A 95 29.09 -1.17 -24.21
N GLN A 96 28.97 -0.16 -23.34
CA GLN A 96 29.88 0.00 -22.18
C GLN A 96 29.78 -1.19 -21.22
N VAL A 97 28.57 -1.67 -20.94
CA VAL A 97 28.32 -2.79 -20.03
C VAL A 97 28.75 -4.11 -20.67
N ALA A 98 28.54 -4.30 -21.98
CA ALA A 98 29.05 -5.47 -22.71
C ALA A 98 30.59 -5.51 -22.66
N GLY A 99 31.25 -4.36 -22.83
CA GLY A 99 32.69 -4.20 -22.63
C GLY A 99 33.16 -4.53 -21.21
N LEU A 100 32.40 -4.11 -20.18
CA LEU A 100 32.68 -4.41 -18.77
C LEU A 100 32.66 -5.93 -18.48
N PHE A 101 31.69 -6.65 -19.07
CA PHE A 101 31.57 -8.11 -18.96
C PHE A 101 32.44 -8.89 -19.97
N ARG A 102 33.07 -8.23 -20.95
CA ARG A 102 33.75 -8.83 -22.11
C ARG A 102 32.85 -9.75 -22.95
N VAL A 103 31.58 -9.37 -23.11
CA VAL A 103 30.60 -10.01 -24.00
C VAL A 103 30.31 -9.09 -25.20
N THR A 104 29.66 -9.57 -26.26
CA THR A 104 29.14 -8.70 -27.31
C THR A 104 27.85 -7.99 -26.87
N THR A 105 27.49 -6.91 -27.55
CA THR A 105 26.21 -6.21 -27.37
C THR A 105 25.03 -7.16 -27.55
N GLU A 106 25.05 -8.05 -28.56
CA GLU A 106 23.98 -9.04 -28.73
C GLU A 106 24.01 -10.14 -27.67
N GLN A 107 25.19 -10.49 -27.14
CA GLN A 107 25.27 -11.40 -26.00
C GLN A 107 24.67 -10.76 -24.74
N LEU A 108 24.92 -9.48 -24.46
CA LEU A 108 24.32 -8.79 -23.32
C LEU A 108 22.80 -8.65 -23.47
N VAL A 109 22.31 -8.38 -24.69
CA VAL A 109 20.86 -8.36 -24.99
C VAL A 109 20.23 -9.77 -24.91
N ARG A 110 21.00 -10.84 -25.16
CA ARG A 110 20.56 -12.23 -24.95
C ARG A 110 20.67 -12.70 -23.50
N VAL A 111 21.47 -12.05 -22.65
CA VAL A 111 21.39 -12.23 -21.20
C VAL A 111 20.07 -11.59 -20.75
N GLN A 112 19.03 -12.41 -20.63
CA GLN A 112 17.71 -11.96 -20.17
C GLN A 112 17.75 -11.55 -18.69
N LEU A 113 18.24 -10.33 -18.42
CA LEU A 113 18.00 -9.55 -17.20
C LEU A 113 16.50 -9.25 -16.96
N GLU A 114 15.63 -9.74 -17.83
CA GLU A 114 14.17 -9.69 -17.74
C GLU A 114 13.59 -10.89 -16.97
N LYS A 115 14.22 -12.07 -17.07
CA LYS A 115 13.95 -13.23 -16.21
C LYS A 115 14.72 -13.04 -14.90
N ALA A 116 13.99 -12.92 -13.79
CA ALA A 116 14.60 -13.13 -12.49
C ALA A 116 15.08 -14.60 -12.40
N ASP A 117 16.21 -14.83 -11.75
CA ASP A 117 16.69 -16.18 -11.40
C ASP A 117 15.58 -16.94 -10.65
N PRO A 118 15.10 -18.12 -11.10
CA PRO A 118 14.00 -18.83 -10.43
C PRO A 118 14.29 -19.29 -8.99
N ASP A 119 15.55 -19.29 -8.54
CA ASP A 119 15.92 -19.43 -7.12
C ASP A 119 15.56 -18.19 -6.26
N LEU A 120 15.25 -17.07 -6.92
CA LEU A 120 15.08 -15.71 -6.37
C LEU A 120 13.86 -14.97 -6.96
N ALA A 121 13.14 -15.59 -7.89
CA ALA A 121 11.80 -15.17 -8.26
C ALA A 121 10.85 -15.62 -7.15
N GLU A 122 10.04 -14.69 -6.64
CA GLU A 122 9.10 -15.01 -5.59
C GLU A 122 8.08 -16.07 -6.04
N PRO A 123 7.60 -16.93 -5.13
CA PRO A 123 6.54 -17.89 -5.45
C PRO A 123 5.19 -17.18 -5.59
N ALA A 124 4.91 -16.66 -6.79
CA ALA A 124 3.56 -16.66 -7.31
C ALA A 124 3.16 -18.13 -7.55
N ASN A 125 2.07 -18.59 -6.93
CA ASN A 125 1.76 -20.03 -6.85
C ASN A 125 1.40 -20.70 -8.21
N ASP A 126 1.25 -19.90 -9.27
CA ASP A 126 0.87 -20.34 -10.62
C ASP A 126 2.07 -20.37 -11.60
N VAL A 127 3.32 -20.17 -11.13
CA VAL A 127 4.54 -20.19 -11.98
C VAL A 127 5.40 -21.41 -11.65
N ASP A 128 5.54 -22.33 -12.61
CA ASP A 128 6.49 -23.43 -12.51
C ASP A 128 7.94 -22.91 -12.68
N PRO A 129 8.86 -23.15 -11.70
CA PRO A 129 10.24 -22.71 -11.82
C PRO A 129 10.99 -23.32 -13.01
N ASP A 130 10.58 -24.47 -13.55
CA ASP A 130 11.26 -25.11 -14.69
C ASP A 130 10.91 -24.43 -16.04
N GLU A 131 9.75 -23.75 -16.16
CA GLU A 131 9.45 -22.90 -17.34
C GLU A 131 10.32 -21.63 -17.38
N ALA A 132 10.93 -21.25 -16.25
CA ALA A 132 11.89 -20.16 -16.18
C ALA A 132 13.28 -20.49 -16.76
N SER A 133 13.45 -21.62 -17.46
CA SER A 133 14.71 -22.02 -18.12
C SER A 133 15.40 -20.88 -18.87
N SER A 134 16.71 -20.72 -18.67
CA SER A 134 17.53 -19.74 -19.37
C SER A 134 18.54 -20.45 -20.27
N GLU A 135 18.64 -20.06 -21.54
CA GLU A 135 19.62 -20.59 -22.50
C GLU A 135 21.04 -20.02 -22.26
N LEU A 136 21.47 -19.93 -20.99
CA LEU A 136 22.78 -19.41 -20.60
C LEU A 136 23.93 -20.44 -20.70
N ALA A 137 23.61 -21.69 -21.01
CA ALA A 137 24.55 -22.83 -20.99
C ALA A 137 25.79 -22.70 -21.89
N ASN A 138 25.81 -21.74 -22.84
CA ASN A 138 26.91 -21.54 -23.80
C ASN A 138 27.81 -20.33 -23.50
N LEU A 139 27.55 -19.54 -22.45
CA LEU A 139 28.34 -18.32 -22.16
C LEU A 139 29.68 -18.65 -21.46
N LYS A 140 30.67 -19.14 -22.24
CA LYS A 140 32.05 -19.33 -21.75
C LYS A 140 32.74 -18.00 -21.44
N VAL A 141 32.68 -17.58 -20.17
CA VAL A 141 33.53 -16.50 -19.64
C VAL A 141 35.01 -16.93 -19.72
N LEU A 142 35.74 -16.38 -20.69
CA LEU A 142 37.15 -16.70 -20.90
C LEU A 142 38.02 -16.06 -19.79
N GLY A 143 38.87 -16.89 -19.19
CA GLY A 143 39.32 -16.69 -17.81
C GLY A 143 40.33 -15.57 -17.55
N GLY A 144 39.99 -14.72 -16.56
CA GLY A 144 40.95 -14.05 -15.67
C GLY A 144 41.52 -12.68 -16.11
N PRO A 145 42.32 -12.04 -15.23
CA PRO A 145 42.57 -12.39 -13.82
C PRO A 145 41.44 -11.88 -12.88
N SER A 146 41.58 -12.05 -11.55
CA SER A 146 40.57 -11.58 -10.58
C SER A 146 40.36 -10.06 -10.63
N LEU A 147 39.11 -9.63 -10.48
CA LEU A 147 38.67 -8.22 -10.60
C LEU A 147 39.15 -7.26 -9.49
N LYS A 148 40.20 -7.62 -8.73
CA LYS A 148 40.83 -6.78 -7.70
C LYS A 148 41.58 -5.57 -8.26
N ALA A 149 41.94 -5.58 -9.54
CA ALA A 149 42.89 -4.64 -10.14
C ALA A 149 42.29 -3.30 -10.61
N ALA A 150 40.96 -3.21 -10.76
CA ALA A 150 40.31 -2.05 -11.38
C ALA A 150 39.88 -0.93 -10.39
N THR A 151 39.66 -1.25 -9.11
CA THR A 151 39.13 -0.31 -8.12
C THR A 151 40.01 -0.12 -6.88
N GLY A 152 40.96 -1.02 -6.61
CA GLY A 152 41.81 -0.99 -5.41
C GLY A 152 41.08 -1.24 -4.08
N PHE A 153 39.75 -1.34 -4.08
CA PHE A 153 38.95 -1.52 -2.88
C PHE A 153 39.05 -2.95 -2.33
N ASN A 154 39.19 -3.05 -1.01
CA ASN A 154 39.00 -4.27 -0.26
C ASN A 154 37.60 -4.22 0.39
N PRO A 155 36.55 -4.84 -0.20
CA PRO A 155 35.17 -4.69 0.28
C PRO A 155 34.89 -5.33 1.66
N PHE A 156 35.93 -5.85 2.34
CA PHE A 156 35.82 -6.49 3.65
C PHE A 156 36.60 -5.78 4.78
N THR A 157 37.17 -4.58 4.52
CA THR A 157 37.43 -3.59 5.58
C THR A 157 36.13 -2.92 5.98
N VAL A 158 35.26 -3.71 6.61
CA VAL A 158 33.97 -3.28 7.16
C VAL A 158 34.24 -2.34 8.32
N GLY A 159 34.05 -1.04 8.10
CA GLY A 159 33.59 -0.18 9.18
C GLY A 159 32.18 -0.63 9.55
N ASP A 160 31.84 -0.63 10.84
CA ASP A 160 30.43 -0.61 11.23
C ASP A 160 29.93 0.82 10.99
N ASP A 161 29.67 1.14 9.72
CA ASP A 161 29.02 2.39 9.29
C ASP A 161 27.68 2.51 10.02
N ASP A 162 27.50 3.62 10.75
CA ASP A 162 26.43 3.80 11.72
C ASP A 162 25.03 3.71 11.07
N GLU A 163 24.17 2.83 11.61
CA GLU A 163 22.78 2.69 11.17
C GLU A 163 22.03 4.04 11.30
N ALA A 164 22.36 4.82 12.33
CA ALA A 164 21.81 6.16 12.52
C ALA A 164 22.37 7.20 11.52
N LEU A 165 23.52 6.97 10.89
CA LEU A 165 24.00 7.80 9.77
C LEU A 165 23.15 7.54 8.52
N ASP A 166 22.80 6.29 8.24
CA ASP A 166 21.92 5.95 7.12
C ASP A 166 20.47 6.41 7.37
N GLU A 167 19.94 6.28 8.59
CA GLU A 167 18.64 6.91 8.93
C GLU A 167 18.66 8.45 8.74
N ARG A 168 19.72 9.13 9.20
CA ARG A 168 19.87 10.58 9.00
C ARG A 168 19.97 10.91 7.51
N ARG A 169 20.66 10.07 6.73
CA ARG A 169 20.75 10.19 5.28
C ARG A 169 19.40 9.98 4.61
N ASN A 170 18.54 9.07 5.09
CA ASN A 170 17.17 8.91 4.60
C ASN A 170 16.36 10.15 4.89
N LYS A 171 16.38 10.65 6.13
CA LYS A 171 15.66 11.86 6.54
C LYS A 171 16.10 13.08 5.71
N MET A 172 17.39 13.19 5.35
CA MET A 172 17.88 14.20 4.40
C MET A 172 17.48 13.95 2.94
N ILE A 173 17.53 12.71 2.43
CA ILE A 173 17.11 12.35 1.07
C ILE A 173 15.62 12.60 0.87
N MET A 174 14.78 12.18 1.82
CA MET A 174 13.32 12.35 1.73
C MET A 174 12.92 13.83 1.70
N LYS A 175 13.51 14.64 2.58
CA LYS A 175 13.38 16.11 2.55
C LYS A 175 13.89 16.73 1.24
N GLY A 176 14.99 16.20 0.69
CA GLY A 176 15.55 16.63 -0.60
C GLY A 176 14.71 16.22 -1.81
N ARG A 177 13.92 15.13 -1.71
CA ARG A 177 13.02 14.61 -2.74
C ARG A 177 11.60 15.18 -2.67
N GLN A 178 11.31 16.03 -1.68
CA GLN A 178 10.01 16.67 -1.49
C GLN A 178 9.62 17.51 -2.72
N ALA A 179 8.67 17.01 -3.50
CA ALA A 179 8.39 17.44 -4.88
C ALA A 179 7.60 18.76 -4.94
N LYS A 180 8.32 19.89 -4.85
CA LYS A 180 7.79 21.26 -4.88
C LYS A 180 6.94 21.57 -6.13
N ASP A 181 7.17 20.85 -7.22
CA ASP A 181 6.58 21.13 -8.53
C ASP A 181 5.31 20.32 -8.83
N LYS A 182 5.11 19.16 -8.17
CA LYS A 182 3.95 18.28 -8.38
C LYS A 182 3.77 17.27 -7.22
N LEU A 183 3.13 17.69 -6.13
CA LEU A 183 2.71 16.79 -5.04
C LEU A 183 1.32 16.20 -5.36
N MET A 184 1.09 14.89 -5.14
CA MET A 184 -0.28 14.36 -5.14
C MET A 184 -0.87 14.44 -3.73
N VAL A 185 -2.13 14.86 -3.64
CA VAL A 185 -2.92 14.83 -2.40
C VAL A 185 -4.15 13.96 -2.64
N GLY A 186 -4.30 12.92 -1.83
CA GLY A 186 -5.43 11.99 -1.88
C GLY A 186 -6.48 12.33 -0.82
N LEU A 187 -7.75 12.09 -1.14
CA LEU A 187 -8.88 12.11 -0.22
C LEU A 187 -9.61 10.77 -0.34
N VAL A 188 -9.76 10.04 0.77
CA VAL A 188 -10.50 8.76 0.84
C VAL A 188 -11.70 8.92 1.76
N ASN A 189 -12.90 8.98 1.18
CA ASN A 189 -14.14 9.03 1.95
C ASN A 189 -14.54 7.63 2.45
N GLY A 190 -14.11 7.27 3.65
CA GLY A 190 -14.53 6.06 4.36
C GLY A 190 -15.80 6.23 5.20
N THR A 191 -16.57 7.32 5.03
CA THR A 191 -17.74 7.63 5.87
C THR A 191 -19.06 7.48 5.08
N PRO A 192 -20.20 7.27 5.75
CA PRO A 192 -21.52 7.23 5.08
C PRO A 192 -22.00 8.61 4.62
N TYR A 193 -21.24 9.67 4.88
CA TYR A 193 -21.62 11.06 4.62
C TYR A 193 -21.08 11.53 3.28
N THR A 194 -21.89 12.31 2.55
CA THR A 194 -21.41 12.98 1.33
C THR A 194 -20.53 14.15 1.74
N TRP A 195 -19.30 14.23 1.23
CA TRP A 195 -18.40 15.35 1.51
C TRP A 195 -18.63 16.47 0.51
N LYS A 196 -19.15 17.60 0.98
CA LYS A 196 -19.52 18.74 0.15
C LYS A 196 -18.60 19.92 0.39
N ARG A 197 -18.01 20.46 -0.67
CA ARG A 197 -17.10 21.61 -0.59
C ARG A 197 -17.89 22.87 -0.21
N ILE A 198 -17.56 23.46 0.94
CA ILE A 198 -18.16 24.69 1.46
C ILE A 198 -17.20 25.88 1.48
N GLY A 199 -15.89 25.65 1.37
CA GLY A 199 -14.86 26.68 1.30
C GLY A 199 -13.75 26.32 0.31
N LEU A 200 -13.23 27.34 -0.39
CA LEU A 200 -12.18 27.18 -1.40
C LEU A 200 -11.40 28.49 -1.55
N GLU A 201 -10.14 28.50 -1.11
CA GLU A 201 -9.24 29.65 -1.20
C GLU A 201 -7.90 29.25 -1.84
N PHE A 202 -7.34 30.14 -2.66
CA PHE A 202 -6.05 29.95 -3.33
C PHE A 202 -5.23 31.23 -3.37
N LYS A 203 -3.92 31.07 -3.24
CA LYS A 203 -2.93 32.15 -3.23
C LYS A 203 -1.64 31.64 -3.83
N ASP A 204 -1.12 32.33 -4.85
CA ASP A 204 0.12 31.99 -5.58
C ASP A 204 0.23 30.51 -6.05
N MET A 205 -0.93 29.86 -6.25
CA MET A 205 -1.11 28.49 -6.76
C MET A 205 -1.54 28.50 -8.24
N ASP A 206 -1.37 27.36 -8.92
CA ASP A 206 -1.88 27.13 -10.27
C ASP A 206 -3.41 27.31 -10.32
N ARG A 207 -3.91 28.17 -11.22
CA ARG A 207 -5.36 28.41 -11.36
C ARG A 207 -6.13 27.18 -11.80
N GLU A 208 -5.53 26.27 -12.55
CA GLU A 208 -6.23 25.05 -13.00
C GLU A 208 -6.47 24.08 -11.84
N MET A 209 -5.61 24.08 -10.81
CA MET A 209 -5.82 23.31 -9.57
C MET A 209 -7.15 23.65 -8.90
N SER A 210 -7.59 24.91 -8.96
CA SER A 210 -8.89 25.34 -8.38
C SER A 210 -10.11 24.62 -8.97
N LYS A 211 -10.01 24.18 -10.24
CA LYS A 211 -11.06 23.45 -10.96
C LYS A 211 -11.03 21.93 -10.69
N THR A 212 -9.92 21.41 -10.15
CA THR A 212 -9.75 19.97 -9.94
C THR A 212 -10.41 19.47 -8.65
N PHE A 213 -10.46 20.30 -7.60
CA PHE A 213 -11.25 19.97 -6.41
C PHE A 213 -12.73 19.88 -6.77
N ARG A 214 -13.36 18.77 -6.40
CA ARG A 214 -14.78 18.55 -6.66
C ARG A 214 -15.63 19.33 -5.66
N GLU A 215 -16.89 19.56 -6.04
CA GLU A 215 -17.90 20.09 -5.11
C GLU A 215 -18.48 19.01 -4.20
N VAL A 216 -18.40 17.75 -4.63
CA VAL A 216 -18.94 16.57 -3.97
C VAL A 216 -17.93 15.42 -4.09
N ILE A 217 -17.72 14.68 -3.01
CA ILE A 217 -17.04 13.38 -2.98
C ILE A 217 -17.97 12.40 -2.25
N LEU A 218 -18.36 11.32 -2.93
CA LEU A 218 -19.38 10.39 -2.44
C LEU A 218 -18.83 9.37 -1.42
N PRO A 219 -19.69 8.74 -0.58
CA PRO A 219 -19.30 7.65 0.31
C PRO A 219 -18.53 6.53 -0.43
N GLY A 220 -17.32 6.22 0.04
CA GLY A 220 -16.40 5.25 -0.57
C GLY A 220 -15.56 5.76 -1.74
N GLU A 221 -15.79 6.98 -2.24
CA GLU A 221 -15.11 7.47 -3.44
C GLU A 221 -13.65 7.89 -3.16
N PRO A 222 -12.66 7.41 -3.95
CA PRO A 222 -11.34 8.02 -3.98
C PRO A 222 -11.36 9.31 -4.80
N PHE A 223 -10.69 10.33 -4.28
CA PHE A 223 -10.35 11.52 -5.05
C PHE A 223 -8.86 11.82 -4.90
N ALA A 224 -8.23 12.31 -5.97
CA ALA A 224 -6.84 12.73 -5.96
C ALA A 224 -6.68 14.04 -6.75
N VAL A 225 -5.80 14.91 -6.26
CA VAL A 225 -5.43 16.18 -6.89
C VAL A 225 -3.91 16.32 -6.94
N TYR A 226 -3.40 16.92 -8.02
CA TYR A 226 -1.98 17.23 -8.17
C TYR A 226 -1.72 18.71 -7.92
N ALA A 227 -1.11 19.02 -6.77
CA ALA A 227 -0.75 20.36 -6.34
C ALA A 227 0.60 20.80 -6.91
N ARG A 228 0.69 22.04 -7.42
CA ARG A 228 1.94 22.64 -7.93
C ARG A 228 2.35 23.82 -7.07
N THR A 229 3.24 23.59 -6.11
CA THR A 229 3.69 24.58 -5.11
C THR A 229 4.94 25.36 -5.54
N GLN A 230 4.98 25.83 -6.79
CA GLN A 230 6.17 26.48 -7.39
C GLN A 230 6.52 27.83 -6.74
N SER A 231 5.52 28.60 -6.29
CA SER A 231 5.76 29.81 -5.50
C SER A 231 6.08 29.45 -4.05
N LYS A 232 7.04 30.16 -3.43
CA LYS A 232 7.32 30.08 -1.98
C LYS A 232 6.19 30.62 -1.08
N LYS A 233 5.10 31.10 -1.67
CA LYS A 233 3.87 31.57 -1.02
C LYS A 233 2.64 30.77 -1.47
N ALA A 234 2.83 29.70 -2.24
CA ALA A 234 1.73 28.91 -2.78
C ALA A 234 0.94 28.29 -1.63
N GLU A 235 -0.36 28.55 -1.59
CA GLU A 235 -1.26 28.15 -0.52
C GLU A 235 -2.65 27.88 -1.09
N ALA A 236 -3.25 26.78 -0.65
CA ALA A 236 -4.64 26.42 -0.93
C ALA A 236 -5.32 25.95 0.35
N MET A 237 -6.57 26.35 0.55
CA MET A 237 -7.43 25.86 1.62
C MET A 237 -8.75 25.37 1.04
N VAL A 238 -9.14 24.14 1.37
CA VAL A 238 -10.35 23.50 0.85
C VAL A 238 -11.12 22.88 2.01
N GLN A 239 -12.34 23.36 2.24
CA GLN A 239 -13.17 22.93 3.36
C GLN A 239 -14.34 22.08 2.87
N TYR A 240 -14.47 20.87 3.44
CA TYR A 240 -15.55 19.94 3.15
C TYR A 240 -16.41 19.70 4.39
N GLU A 241 -17.73 19.83 4.24
CA GLU A 241 -18.75 19.48 5.23
C GLU A 241 -19.28 18.06 4.97
N LEU A 242 -19.54 17.32 6.04
CA LEU A 242 -20.12 15.98 6.00
C LEU A 242 -21.64 16.10 6.01
N GLU A 243 -22.29 16.04 4.84
CA GLU A 243 -23.75 16.08 4.77
C GLU A 243 -24.36 14.81 5.37
N GLY A 244 -25.22 14.99 6.40
CA GLY A 244 -25.95 13.93 7.10
C GLY A 244 -25.58 13.75 8.58
N THR A 245 -24.54 14.42 9.10
CA THR A 245 -24.22 14.40 10.54
C THR A 245 -25.22 15.22 11.36
N SER A 246 -25.54 14.79 12.58
CA SER A 246 -26.51 15.43 13.49
C SER A 246 -26.10 16.86 13.91
N LYS A 247 -24.79 17.14 13.89
CA LYS A 247 -24.20 18.46 14.08
C LYS A 247 -23.34 18.83 12.87
N LYS A 248 -23.17 20.13 12.61
CA LYS A 248 -22.26 20.62 11.56
C LYS A 248 -20.85 20.09 11.80
N THR A 249 -20.33 19.31 10.85
CA THR A 249 -19.07 18.56 10.94
C THR A 249 -18.30 18.79 9.65
N TRP A 250 -17.06 19.25 9.74
CA TRP A 250 -16.26 19.58 8.55
C TRP A 250 -14.76 19.36 8.80
N PHE A 251 -13.98 19.28 7.72
CA PHE A 251 -12.53 19.37 7.76
C PHE A 251 -12.00 20.38 6.74
N THR A 252 -10.90 21.06 7.05
CA THR A 252 -10.19 21.96 6.12
C THR A 252 -8.85 21.34 5.76
N LEU A 253 -8.71 20.92 4.51
CA LEU A 253 -7.44 20.57 3.90
C LEU A 253 -6.66 21.86 3.58
N ARG A 254 -5.47 22.03 4.14
CA ARG A 254 -4.51 23.07 3.75
C ARG A 254 -3.36 22.44 2.97
N ILE A 255 -3.01 23.02 1.84
CA ILE A 255 -1.81 22.68 1.05
C ILE A 255 -0.95 23.93 0.96
N SER A 256 0.35 23.85 1.22
CA SER A 256 1.26 24.98 1.13
C SER A 256 2.65 24.61 0.60
N SER A 257 3.38 25.60 0.08
CA SER A 257 4.83 25.51 -0.18
C SER A 257 5.70 25.59 1.09
N GLY A 258 5.07 25.63 2.27
CA GLY A 258 5.73 25.89 3.55
C GLY A 258 6.45 24.67 4.13
N GLU A 259 7.58 24.93 4.77
CA GLU A 259 8.29 23.96 5.59
C GLU A 259 7.84 24.10 7.05
N PRO A 260 7.63 23.02 7.83
CA PRO A 260 7.71 21.62 7.41
C PRO A 260 6.42 21.09 6.75
N HIS A 261 5.25 21.59 7.17
CA HIS A 261 3.96 20.98 6.84
C HIS A 261 3.37 21.49 5.51
N GLN A 262 3.69 20.78 4.42
CA GLN A 262 3.14 21.11 3.09
C GLN A 262 1.68 20.68 2.90
N VAL A 263 1.18 19.70 3.66
CA VAL A 263 -0.26 19.34 3.67
C VAL A 263 -0.70 19.01 5.08
N THR A 264 -1.76 19.68 5.54
CA THR A 264 -2.40 19.42 6.84
C THR A 264 -3.93 19.36 6.69
N VAL A 265 -4.59 18.78 7.70
CA VAL A 265 -6.05 18.80 7.82
C VAL A 265 -6.45 19.30 9.20
N GLU A 266 -7.29 20.34 9.24
CA GLU A 266 -7.90 20.90 10.46
C GLU A 266 -9.30 20.31 10.67
N TYR A 267 -9.60 19.83 11.89
CA TYR A 267 -10.93 19.27 12.22
C TYR A 267 -11.87 20.33 12.77
N GLY A 268 -13.10 20.39 12.27
CA GLY A 268 -14.00 21.52 12.51
C GLY A 268 -15.45 21.16 12.81
N GLY A 269 -16.13 22.10 13.48
CA GLY A 269 -17.48 21.89 13.98
C GLY A 269 -17.52 20.85 15.09
N ALA A 270 -18.16 19.71 14.81
CA ALA A 270 -18.24 18.55 15.70
C ALA A 270 -17.34 17.37 15.28
N LEU A 271 -16.39 17.56 14.37
CA LEU A 271 -15.46 16.50 13.96
C LEU A 271 -14.46 16.17 15.08
N GLU A 272 -14.52 14.94 15.57
CA GLU A 272 -13.58 14.34 16.52
C GLU A 272 -13.30 12.88 16.13
N THR A 273 -12.06 12.41 16.37
CA THR A 273 -11.48 11.15 15.87
C THR A 273 -10.81 10.37 17.01
N VAL A 274 -10.70 9.04 16.85
CA VAL A 274 -10.05 8.17 17.85
C VAL A 274 -8.53 8.20 17.67
N ALA A 275 -7.89 9.11 18.40
CA ALA A 275 -6.46 9.36 18.38
C ALA A 275 -5.84 9.36 19.79
N ASN A 276 -4.53 9.61 19.87
CA ASN A 276 -3.84 9.77 21.14
C ASN A 276 -4.03 11.19 21.72
N GLY A 277 -4.76 11.29 22.84
CA GLY A 277 -4.83 12.51 23.64
C GLY A 277 -5.66 13.63 23.00
N ASP A 278 -4.99 14.70 22.54
CA ASP A 278 -5.63 15.89 21.96
C ASP A 278 -5.60 15.91 20.42
N GLU A 279 -4.83 15.02 19.78
CA GLU A 279 -4.60 15.02 18.32
C GLU A 279 -5.87 14.82 17.49
N GLY A 280 -6.89 14.16 18.04
CA GLY A 280 -8.18 13.89 17.39
C GLY A 280 -9.35 14.74 17.88
N LYS A 281 -9.09 15.84 18.61
CA LYS A 281 -10.15 16.73 19.10
C LYS A 281 -10.51 17.80 18.07
N ARG A 282 -11.71 18.37 18.18
CA ARG A 282 -12.14 19.52 17.37
C ARG A 282 -11.12 20.67 17.47
N GLY A 283 -10.76 21.25 16.33
CA GLY A 283 -9.72 22.30 16.22
C GLY A 283 -8.27 21.78 16.24
N SER A 284 -8.05 20.46 16.28
CA SER A 284 -6.72 19.89 16.01
C SER A 284 -6.33 20.06 14.54
N VAL A 285 -5.03 19.98 14.27
CA VAL A 285 -4.44 20.05 12.93
C VAL A 285 -3.49 18.88 12.76
N VAL A 286 -3.80 18.00 11.81
CA VAL A 286 -3.07 16.76 11.54
C VAL A 286 -2.18 16.93 10.31
N ASP A 287 -0.90 16.62 10.47
CA ASP A 287 0.10 16.65 9.41
C ASP A 287 0.07 15.36 8.57
N LEU A 288 0.09 15.50 7.24
CA LEU A 288 0.19 14.36 6.32
C LEU A 288 1.64 13.96 5.99
N ASN A 289 2.63 14.49 6.74
CA ASN A 289 4.02 14.00 6.79
C ASN A 289 4.78 14.10 5.45
N VAL A 290 4.47 15.11 4.64
CA VAL A 290 5.09 15.33 3.31
C VAL A 290 6.61 15.56 3.40
N ASP A 291 7.07 16.17 4.49
CA ASP A 291 8.49 16.38 4.83
C ASP A 291 9.26 15.06 5.02
N ARG A 292 8.54 13.97 5.31
CA ARG A 292 9.07 12.60 5.42
C ARG A 292 9.09 11.88 4.06
N GLY A 293 8.94 12.64 2.97
CA GLY A 293 9.10 12.21 1.58
C GLY A 293 7.94 11.41 1.01
N VAL A 294 6.74 11.62 1.54
CA VAL A 294 5.49 11.06 1.00
C VAL A 294 5.18 11.75 -0.34
N SER A 295 5.10 10.99 -1.45
CA SER A 295 4.75 11.54 -2.78
C SER A 295 3.25 11.59 -3.07
N CYS A 296 2.44 10.96 -2.20
CA CYS A 296 0.97 11.03 -2.21
C CYS A 296 0.47 11.20 -0.77
N ALA A 297 0.29 12.44 -0.34
CA ALA A 297 -0.21 12.75 1.00
C ALA A 297 -1.71 12.47 1.04
N THR A 298 -2.15 11.42 1.74
CA THR A 298 -3.57 11.01 1.68
C THR A 298 -4.27 11.28 3.00
N PHE A 299 -5.28 12.15 2.96
CA PHE A 299 -6.25 12.22 4.05
C PHE A 299 -7.28 11.10 3.90
N TYR A 300 -7.43 10.30 4.95
CA TYR A 300 -8.52 9.34 5.08
C TYR A 300 -9.33 9.70 6.32
N LEU A 301 -10.66 9.61 6.19
CA LEU A 301 -11.57 9.72 7.31
C LEU A 301 -12.61 8.60 7.16
N THR A 302 -12.73 7.75 8.16
CA THR A 302 -13.49 6.50 8.11
C THR A 302 -14.30 6.29 9.38
N GLY A 303 -15.36 5.47 9.32
CA GLY A 303 -16.31 5.28 10.43
C GLY A 303 -17.52 6.23 10.33
N SER A 304 -18.10 6.59 11.48
CA SER A 304 -19.36 7.35 11.56
C SER A 304 -19.37 8.38 12.69
N GLU A 305 -20.39 9.25 12.73
CA GLU A 305 -20.53 10.24 13.80
C GLU A 305 -20.51 9.59 15.20
N GLY A 306 -19.66 10.13 16.08
CA GLY A 306 -19.37 9.56 17.41
C GLY A 306 -18.15 8.63 17.47
N ARG A 307 -17.68 8.07 16.34
CA ARG A 307 -16.43 7.28 16.24
C ARG A 307 -15.87 7.33 14.81
N PHE A 308 -15.10 8.37 14.52
CA PHE A 308 -14.29 8.46 13.31
C PHE A 308 -12.84 8.01 13.55
N LEU A 309 -12.20 7.49 12.51
CA LEU A 309 -10.78 7.14 12.46
C LEU A 309 -10.11 7.87 11.29
N SER A 310 -8.84 8.27 11.44
CA SER A 310 -8.16 9.18 10.52
C SER A 310 -6.63 9.07 10.63
N ASN A 311 -5.87 9.93 9.93
CA ASN A 311 -4.40 9.96 9.87
C ASN A 311 -3.70 10.05 11.24
N ASP A 312 -4.36 10.64 12.23
CA ASP A 312 -4.02 10.75 13.66
C ASP A 312 -4.19 9.45 14.46
N ALA A 313 -4.61 8.36 13.81
CA ALA A 313 -4.72 7.04 14.44
C ALA A 313 -3.46 6.67 15.26
N PRO A 314 -3.64 6.05 16.44
CA PRO A 314 -2.52 5.71 17.33
C PRO A 314 -1.60 4.65 16.71
N ALA A 315 -0.36 4.57 17.22
CA ALA A 315 0.62 3.60 16.72
C ALA A 315 0.23 2.14 17.03
N ASN A 316 -0.56 1.89 18.07
CA ASN A 316 -1.25 0.62 18.37
C ASN A 316 -2.68 0.58 17.79
N TRP A 317 -2.79 0.74 16.47
CA TRP A 317 -4.08 0.85 15.80
C TRP A 317 -4.92 -0.45 15.87
N MET A 318 -4.32 -1.64 15.94
CA MET A 318 -5.09 -2.89 16.04
C MET A 318 -5.80 -2.98 17.40
N HIS A 319 -5.10 -2.61 18.48
CA HIS A 319 -5.65 -2.55 19.83
C HIS A 319 -6.81 -1.56 19.92
N THR A 320 -6.65 -0.37 19.33
CA THR A 320 -7.71 0.66 19.27
C THR A 320 -8.94 0.22 18.47
N MET A 321 -8.78 -0.68 17.51
CA MET A 321 -9.85 -1.28 16.70
C MET A 321 -10.36 -2.64 17.23
N LEU A 322 -10.00 -3.08 18.45
CA LEU A 322 -10.38 -4.42 18.91
C LEU A 322 -11.90 -4.66 19.05
N GLU A 323 -12.67 -3.60 19.27
CA GLU A 323 -14.15 -3.69 19.28
C GLU A 323 -14.72 -3.95 17.87
N GLU A 324 -13.96 -3.61 16.84
CA GLU A 324 -14.27 -3.79 15.44
C GLU A 324 -13.72 -5.12 14.89
N ILE A 325 -12.42 -5.35 15.03
CA ILE A 325 -11.72 -6.48 14.38
C ILE A 325 -11.52 -7.69 15.29
N GLY A 326 -11.69 -7.56 16.61
CA GLY A 326 -11.31 -8.60 17.58
C GLY A 326 -11.99 -9.95 17.36
N ASN A 327 -13.24 -9.94 16.90
CA ASN A 327 -14.01 -11.17 16.63
C ASN A 327 -13.86 -11.72 15.20
N TYR A 328 -13.19 -10.98 14.31
CA TYR A 328 -12.87 -11.41 12.96
C TYR A 328 -11.52 -12.15 12.94
N THR A 329 -11.34 -13.05 11.99
CA THR A 329 -10.11 -13.86 11.87
C THR A 329 -8.98 -13.11 11.17
N LEU A 330 -7.75 -13.62 11.30
CA LEU A 330 -6.60 -13.16 10.51
C LEU A 330 -6.82 -13.30 8.98
N ARG A 331 -7.75 -14.15 8.53
CA ARG A 331 -8.19 -14.29 7.13
C ARG A 331 -9.33 -13.34 6.73
N ASP A 332 -9.99 -12.69 7.69
CA ASP A 332 -11.04 -11.69 7.44
C ASP A 332 -10.47 -10.27 7.39
N VAL A 333 -9.42 -9.97 8.16
CA VAL A 333 -8.84 -8.61 8.23
C VAL A 333 -7.86 -8.30 7.09
N MET A 334 -7.59 -7.00 6.91
CA MET A 334 -6.48 -6.46 6.13
C MET A 334 -5.33 -6.01 7.05
N LEU A 335 -4.10 -6.45 6.76
CA LEU A 335 -2.86 -6.04 7.42
C LEU A 335 -1.87 -5.40 6.43
N PRO A 336 -1.27 -4.25 6.77
CA PRO A 336 -0.11 -3.69 6.05
C PRO A 336 1.13 -4.60 6.10
N ARG A 337 1.71 -4.92 4.93
CA ARG A 337 2.96 -5.69 4.76
C ARG A 337 4.08 -4.79 4.22
N SER A 338 5.31 -5.01 4.66
CA SER A 338 6.51 -4.29 4.18
C SER A 338 7.45 -5.26 3.47
N HIS A 339 7.81 -4.97 2.22
CA HIS A 339 8.60 -5.82 1.34
C HIS A 339 10.13 -5.60 1.54
N HIS A 340 10.90 -6.68 1.73
CA HIS A 340 12.26 -6.65 2.31
C HIS A 340 12.40 -5.61 3.44
N ALA A 341 11.62 -5.75 4.52
CA ALA A 341 11.38 -4.67 5.49
C ALA A 341 12.67 -4.07 6.10
N GLY A 342 13.72 -4.86 6.24
CA GLY A 342 15.01 -4.42 6.78
C GLY A 342 15.95 -3.70 5.79
N MET A 343 15.61 -3.61 4.51
CA MET A 343 16.41 -2.94 3.48
C MET A 343 16.12 -1.43 3.45
N TYR A 344 16.24 -0.77 4.61
CA TYR A 344 16.18 0.70 4.76
C TYR A 344 17.56 1.35 5.01
N THR A 345 18.60 0.56 5.24
CA THR A 345 20.03 0.97 5.24
C THR A 345 20.81 0.10 4.25
N LEU A 346 22.02 0.50 3.86
CA LEU A 346 22.99 -0.42 3.22
C LEU A 346 24.30 -0.49 4.03
N LYS A 347 24.57 -1.64 4.65
CA LYS A 347 25.79 -1.84 5.43
C LYS A 347 27.04 -1.76 4.54
N GLY A 348 28.01 -0.94 4.94
CA GLY A 348 29.27 -0.74 4.21
C GLY A 348 29.14 0.19 2.99
N GLY A 349 27.98 0.82 2.80
CA GLY A 349 27.73 1.86 1.79
C GLY A 349 27.67 1.41 0.33
N VAL A 350 28.30 0.28 -0.01
CA VAL A 350 28.44 -0.31 -1.35
C VAL A 350 27.99 -1.77 -1.28
N GLY A 351 27.15 -2.20 -2.23
CA GLY A 351 26.72 -3.59 -2.31
C GLY A 351 27.74 -4.50 -2.99
N ILE A 352 27.34 -5.74 -3.13
CA ILE A 352 28.11 -6.83 -3.73
C ILE A 352 27.80 -6.86 -5.23
N GLY A 353 28.85 -6.92 -6.06
CA GLY A 353 28.72 -6.93 -7.51
C GLY A 353 28.19 -5.60 -8.06
N PHE A 354 26.90 -5.57 -8.41
CA PHE A 354 26.19 -4.36 -8.87
C PHE A 354 25.10 -3.89 -7.90
N GLY A 355 24.93 -4.56 -6.75
CA GLY A 355 24.02 -4.11 -5.70
C GLY A 355 24.43 -2.74 -5.19
N ASN A 356 23.47 -1.82 -5.11
CA ASN A 356 23.69 -0.43 -4.76
C ASN A 356 22.37 0.25 -4.32
N ARG A 357 22.48 1.51 -3.90
CA ARG A 357 21.38 2.29 -3.32
C ARG A 357 20.19 2.55 -4.26
N ALA A 358 20.31 2.27 -5.56
CA ALA A 358 19.19 2.32 -6.51
C ALA A 358 18.42 0.99 -6.64
N ASN A 359 19.08 -0.16 -6.57
CA ASN A 359 18.51 -1.46 -6.96
C ASN A 359 18.36 -2.49 -5.82
N THR A 360 18.88 -2.21 -4.62
CA THR A 360 18.69 -3.08 -3.45
C THR A 360 17.92 -2.43 -2.31
N TRP A 361 17.70 -1.11 -2.39
CA TRP A 361 17.09 -0.31 -1.31
C TRP A 361 15.57 -0.24 -1.50
N THR A 362 14.79 -0.96 -0.68
CA THR A 362 13.32 -1.03 -0.80
C THR A 362 12.59 -0.09 0.15
N GLN A 363 13.10 0.17 1.36
CA GLN A 363 12.37 0.90 2.42
C GLN A 363 12.99 2.24 2.84
N ASP A 364 12.15 3.18 3.27
CA ASP A 364 12.54 4.52 3.71
C ASP A 364 12.70 4.63 5.24
N PHE A 365 11.70 4.15 5.97
CA PHE A 365 11.66 4.10 7.43
C PHE A 365 12.38 2.86 7.97
N SER A 366 12.92 2.95 9.20
CA SER A 366 13.39 1.79 9.94
C SER A 366 12.23 0.91 10.40
N VAL A 367 12.48 -0.36 10.74
CA VAL A 367 11.42 -1.33 11.08
C VAL A 367 10.51 -0.79 12.21
N TYR A 368 11.08 -0.09 13.20
CA TYR A 368 10.29 0.59 14.24
C TYR A 368 9.37 1.69 13.66
N ASP A 369 9.86 2.55 12.77
CA ASP A 369 9.05 3.63 12.16
C ASP A 369 8.03 3.07 11.13
N GLN A 370 8.32 1.93 10.50
CA GLN A 370 7.37 1.17 9.66
C GLN A 370 6.20 0.62 10.50
N LEU A 371 6.49 0.01 11.66
CA LEU A 371 5.45 -0.47 12.60
C LEU A 371 4.63 0.70 13.17
N LYS A 372 5.31 1.79 13.55
CA LYS A 372 4.73 2.94 14.27
C LYS A 372 3.93 3.89 13.39
N ILE A 373 4.51 4.34 12.29
CA ILE A 373 3.97 5.40 11.43
C ILE A 373 3.24 4.75 10.25
N GLY A 374 3.92 3.86 9.52
CA GLY A 374 3.35 3.13 8.38
C GLY A 374 2.28 2.09 8.77
N GLY A 375 2.16 1.76 10.05
CA GLY A 375 1.20 0.78 10.58
C GLY A 375 1.46 -0.66 10.17
N VAL A 376 2.68 -0.98 9.70
CA VAL A 376 3.09 -2.33 9.25
C VAL A 376 2.82 -3.37 10.33
N ARG A 377 2.23 -4.51 9.97
CA ARG A 377 2.00 -5.66 10.86
C ARG A 377 2.53 -6.97 10.31
N VAL A 378 2.94 -7.00 9.05
CA VAL A 378 3.66 -8.12 8.42
C VAL A 378 5.01 -7.64 7.89
N ILE A 379 6.09 -8.27 8.37
CA ILE A 379 7.48 -7.94 8.03
C ILE A 379 8.01 -9.05 7.10
N ASP A 380 8.28 -8.72 5.84
CA ASP A 380 9.01 -9.59 4.91
C ASP A 380 10.51 -9.54 5.27
N SER A 381 11.10 -10.70 5.57
CA SER A 381 12.45 -10.83 6.15
C SER A 381 13.30 -11.83 5.36
N ARG A 382 14.42 -11.39 4.76
CA ARG A 382 15.23 -12.20 3.81
C ARG A 382 16.71 -12.19 4.22
N LEU A 383 17.13 -13.27 4.88
CA LEU A 383 18.26 -13.22 5.82
C LEU A 383 19.55 -13.88 5.32
N VAL A 384 20.64 -13.10 5.28
CA VAL A 384 22.01 -13.57 5.05
C VAL A 384 22.75 -13.80 6.37
N LEU A 385 23.40 -14.95 6.51
CA LEU A 385 24.40 -15.18 7.55
C LEU A 385 25.81 -14.85 7.03
N THR A 386 26.56 -14.02 7.76
CA THR A 386 27.96 -13.70 7.44
C THR A 386 28.92 -14.65 8.17
N ARG A 387 29.69 -15.48 7.47
CA ARG A 387 30.62 -16.48 8.06
C ARG A 387 31.71 -15.82 8.91
N LYS A 388 32.26 -14.69 8.44
CA LYS A 388 33.38 -13.99 9.11
C LYS A 388 33.04 -13.53 10.53
N HIS A 389 31.76 -13.22 10.80
CA HIS A 389 31.33 -12.60 12.06
C HIS A 389 30.16 -13.32 12.76
N LYS A 390 29.55 -14.33 12.13
CA LYS A 390 28.28 -14.96 12.54
C LYS A 390 27.18 -13.94 12.87
N LYS A 391 27.17 -12.81 12.16
CA LYS A 391 26.11 -11.80 12.23
C LYS A 391 25.11 -12.05 11.11
N VAL A 392 23.83 -12.00 11.44
CA VAL A 392 22.71 -12.12 10.48
C VAL A 392 22.27 -10.73 10.04
N TYR A 393 22.05 -10.56 8.74
CA TYR A 393 21.61 -9.32 8.11
C TYR A 393 20.41 -9.57 7.22
N GLU A 394 19.55 -8.55 7.11
CA GLU A 394 18.57 -8.45 6.03
C GLU A 394 19.28 -8.23 4.68
N SER A 395 18.64 -8.63 3.59
CA SER A 395 19.26 -8.61 2.27
C SER A 395 18.25 -8.48 1.14
N HIS A 396 18.75 -8.03 -0.01
CA HIS A 396 18.03 -8.02 -1.29
C HIS A 396 19.03 -8.01 -2.44
N GLY A 397 18.77 -8.78 -3.49
CA GLY A 397 19.58 -8.85 -4.70
C GLY A 397 19.22 -10.05 -5.58
N THR A 398 19.89 -10.19 -6.72
CA THR A 398 19.64 -11.26 -7.69
C THR A 398 20.93 -11.94 -8.17
N LYS A 399 20.86 -13.14 -8.74
CA LYS A 399 22.02 -13.74 -9.44
C LYS A 399 22.06 -13.29 -10.90
N ILE A 400 23.19 -12.77 -11.34
CA ILE A 400 23.48 -12.45 -12.75
C ILE A 400 24.66 -13.34 -13.17
N ALA A 401 24.49 -14.13 -14.23
CA ALA A 401 25.47 -15.12 -14.69
C ALA A 401 25.99 -16.06 -13.56
N GLY A 402 25.13 -16.42 -12.61
CA GLY A 402 25.45 -17.29 -11.47
C GLY A 402 26.21 -16.63 -10.32
N VAL A 403 26.54 -15.33 -10.40
CA VAL A 403 27.12 -14.53 -9.32
C VAL A 403 26.03 -13.69 -8.68
N PHE A 404 26.01 -13.51 -7.36
CA PHE A 404 25.03 -12.64 -6.70
C PHE A 404 25.42 -11.16 -6.74
N HIS A 405 24.44 -10.32 -7.08
CA HIS A 405 24.54 -8.87 -7.09
C HIS A 405 23.41 -8.31 -6.20
N GLY A 406 23.77 -7.71 -5.07
CA GLY A 406 22.83 -7.34 -4.02
C GLY A 406 23.48 -6.60 -2.86
N SER A 407 22.75 -6.35 -1.78
CA SER A 407 23.27 -5.62 -0.61
C SER A 407 22.75 -6.21 0.71
N LEU A 408 23.43 -5.87 1.81
CA LEU A 408 23.00 -6.17 3.17
C LEU A 408 22.40 -4.91 3.81
N GLY A 409 21.25 -5.06 4.46
CA GLY A 409 20.54 -4.00 5.17
C GLY A 409 20.78 -4.01 6.67
N VAL A 410 19.72 -3.80 7.44
CA VAL A 410 19.74 -3.82 8.92
C VAL A 410 20.31 -5.13 9.46
N SER A 411 20.97 -5.06 10.63
CA SER A 411 21.31 -6.25 11.40
C SER A 411 20.05 -6.89 12.00
N HIS A 412 20.00 -8.22 12.04
CA HIS A 412 18.91 -8.93 12.72
C HIS A 412 18.90 -8.62 14.24
N ASP A 413 20.04 -8.23 14.82
CA ASP A 413 20.10 -7.71 16.19
C ASP A 413 19.26 -6.42 16.36
N SER A 414 19.49 -5.40 15.50
CA SER A 414 18.75 -4.14 15.50
C SER A 414 17.26 -4.33 15.14
N MET A 415 16.94 -5.21 14.19
CA MET A 415 15.53 -5.51 13.86
C MET A 415 14.77 -6.07 15.07
N ILE A 416 15.37 -6.98 15.84
CA ILE A 416 14.75 -7.53 17.06
C ILE A 416 14.61 -6.45 18.14
N GLU A 417 15.62 -5.61 18.33
CA GLU A 417 15.56 -4.50 19.27
C GLU A 417 14.41 -3.53 18.93
N GLN A 418 14.25 -3.19 17.65
CA GLN A 418 13.18 -2.33 17.16
C GLN A 418 11.78 -2.91 17.35
N ILE A 419 11.58 -4.21 17.08
CA ILE A 419 10.30 -4.89 17.29
C ILE A 419 9.97 -4.98 18.78
N ASN A 420 10.96 -5.28 19.64
CA ASN A 420 10.78 -5.27 21.10
C ASN A 420 10.43 -3.86 21.60
N ARG A 421 11.18 -2.83 21.18
CA ARG A 421 10.94 -1.41 21.51
C ARG A 421 9.56 -0.91 21.06
N PHE A 422 9.07 -1.40 19.92
CA PHE A 422 7.71 -1.10 19.48
C PHE A 422 6.68 -1.71 20.44
N ASN A 423 6.80 -3.01 20.75
CA ASN A 423 5.84 -3.70 21.63
C ASN A 423 5.84 -3.18 23.09
N GLU A 424 6.99 -2.71 23.58
CA GLU A 424 7.11 -2.07 24.91
C GLU A 424 6.36 -0.72 24.96
N GLN A 425 6.41 0.06 23.88
CA GLN A 425 5.80 1.39 23.80
C GLN A 425 4.34 1.37 23.33
N TYR A 426 3.97 0.35 22.56
CA TYR A 426 2.70 0.20 21.87
C TYR A 426 2.17 -1.23 22.04
N PRO A 427 1.80 -1.63 23.27
CA PRO A 427 1.28 -2.97 23.55
C PRO A 427 -0.10 -3.19 22.94
N GLY A 428 -0.42 -4.46 22.68
CA GLY A 428 -1.71 -4.90 22.14
C GLY A 428 -1.71 -5.14 20.63
N GLU A 429 -0.54 -5.24 19.99
CA GLU A 429 -0.42 -5.37 18.53
C GLU A 429 0.07 -6.76 18.09
N LEU A 430 -0.42 -7.23 16.93
CA LEU A 430 0.00 -8.48 16.30
C LEU A 430 1.07 -8.20 15.24
N ILE A 431 2.25 -8.80 15.38
CA ILE A 431 3.36 -8.68 14.42
C ILE A 431 3.70 -10.07 13.88
N ILE A 432 3.62 -10.23 12.57
CA ILE A 432 4.02 -11.44 11.85
C ILE A 432 5.33 -11.13 11.12
N ILE A 433 6.38 -11.92 11.40
CA ILE A 433 7.61 -11.93 10.64
C ILE A 433 7.52 -13.09 9.66
N ASP A 434 7.38 -12.75 8.39
CA ASP A 434 7.29 -13.64 7.25
C ASP A 434 8.71 -13.82 6.68
N VAL A 435 9.40 -14.87 7.13
CA VAL A 435 10.80 -15.11 6.77
C VAL A 435 10.85 -15.91 5.49
N ASP A 436 11.32 -15.28 4.40
CA ASP A 436 11.47 -15.97 3.13
C ASP A 436 12.62 -16.98 3.22
N GLY A 437 12.25 -18.26 3.26
CA GLY A 437 13.16 -19.38 3.25
C GLY A 437 13.94 -19.52 1.94
N ARG A 438 13.35 -19.14 0.80
CA ARG A 438 14.01 -19.23 -0.51
C ARG A 438 15.24 -18.32 -0.55
N GLU A 439 15.18 -17.14 0.05
CA GLU A 439 16.25 -16.13 0.13
C GLU A 439 17.15 -16.21 1.38
N MET A 440 17.08 -17.28 2.20
CA MET A 440 18.11 -17.50 3.23
C MET A 440 19.47 -17.86 2.59
N ARG A 441 20.52 -17.07 2.87
CA ARG A 441 21.79 -17.07 2.09
C ARG A 441 23.06 -17.02 2.93
N ASP A 442 24.18 -17.43 2.32
CA ASP A 442 25.51 -17.50 2.97
C ASP A 442 26.60 -16.62 2.29
N ASP A 443 27.05 -15.61 3.07
CA ASP A 443 28.22 -14.72 2.92
C ASP A 443 28.82 -14.54 1.50
N LYS A 444 29.62 -15.50 1.05
CA LYS A 444 30.59 -15.29 -0.05
C LYS A 444 30.17 -15.80 -1.42
N LYS A 445 29.09 -16.58 -1.47
CA LYS A 445 28.58 -17.18 -2.70
C LYS A 445 27.10 -16.92 -2.90
N PHE A 446 26.37 -16.60 -1.82
CA PHE A 446 24.92 -16.62 -1.83
C PHE A 446 24.41 -18.03 -2.25
N ASP A 447 25.14 -19.05 -1.78
CA ASP A 447 24.62 -20.40 -1.62
C ASP A 447 23.42 -20.35 -0.65
N GLN A 448 22.50 -21.32 -0.75
CA GLN A 448 21.44 -21.47 0.24
C GLN A 448 22.03 -21.74 1.63
N LEU A 449 21.43 -21.16 2.67
CA LEU A 449 21.92 -21.29 4.04
C LEU A 449 21.82 -22.75 4.55
N SER A 450 22.88 -23.27 5.17
CA SER A 450 22.90 -24.64 5.71
C SER A 450 21.98 -24.80 6.93
N PRO A 451 21.60 -26.05 7.32
CA PRO A 451 20.77 -26.29 8.51
C PRO A 451 21.34 -25.68 9.80
N GLU A 452 22.67 -25.66 9.97
CA GLU A 452 23.33 -25.00 11.11
C GLU A 452 23.16 -23.47 11.07
N GLY A 453 23.20 -22.90 9.86
CA GLY A 453 22.97 -21.47 9.64
C GLY A 453 21.52 -21.07 9.87
N VAL A 454 20.56 -21.86 9.37
CA VAL A 454 19.13 -21.65 9.63
C VAL A 454 18.84 -21.82 11.12
N ALA A 455 19.39 -22.84 11.79
CA ALA A 455 19.26 -23.01 13.24
C ALA A 455 19.86 -21.84 14.03
N HIS A 456 20.93 -21.20 13.54
CA HIS A 456 21.48 -19.99 14.14
C HIS A 456 20.51 -18.79 14.03
N VAL A 457 19.89 -18.58 12.85
CA VAL A 457 18.85 -17.55 12.63
C VAL A 457 17.61 -17.81 13.48
N VAL A 458 17.11 -19.05 13.51
CA VAL A 458 16.00 -19.48 14.36
C VAL A 458 16.32 -19.30 15.84
N ASN A 459 17.59 -19.40 16.24
CA ASN A 459 18.01 -19.12 17.61
C ASN A 459 18.12 -17.61 17.91
N SER A 460 18.48 -16.75 16.95
CA SER A 460 18.52 -15.30 17.17
C SER A 460 17.11 -14.72 17.37
N PHE A 461 16.10 -15.22 16.64
CA PHE A 461 14.68 -14.87 16.81
C PHE A 461 14.14 -15.14 18.24
N LYS A 462 14.75 -16.03 19.03
CA LYS A 462 14.30 -16.31 20.41
C LYS A 462 14.48 -15.14 21.39
N ARG A 463 15.13 -14.05 20.95
CA ARG A 463 15.26 -12.76 21.67
C ARG A 463 14.09 -11.80 21.42
N LEU A 464 13.19 -12.10 20.49
CA LEU A 464 11.92 -11.40 20.38
C LEU A 464 11.10 -11.65 21.64
N GLN A 465 10.65 -10.57 22.27
CA GLN A 465 9.65 -10.61 23.34
C GLN A 465 8.27 -10.87 22.75
N HIS A 466 7.25 -11.04 23.60
CA HIS A 466 5.85 -11.14 23.18
C HIS A 466 5.51 -12.26 22.17
N ARG A 467 6.37 -13.27 21.99
CA ARG A 467 6.10 -14.37 21.07
C ARG A 467 4.83 -15.15 21.47
N ALA A 468 3.94 -15.36 20.52
CA ALA A 468 2.63 -15.97 20.73
C ALA A 468 2.74 -17.44 21.20
N VAL A 469 1.77 -17.90 21.98
CA VAL A 469 1.65 -19.31 22.38
C VAL A 469 0.47 -19.91 21.61
N LEU A 470 0.78 -20.60 20.51
CA LEU A 470 -0.20 -21.10 19.55
C LEU A 470 -0.29 -22.63 19.59
N VAL A 471 -1.40 -23.19 19.11
CA VAL A 471 -1.59 -24.65 19.00
C VAL A 471 -0.86 -25.16 17.74
N PRO A 472 0.05 -26.15 17.84
CA PRO A 472 0.72 -26.70 16.66
C PRO A 472 -0.28 -27.33 15.68
N GLY A 473 -0.14 -27.05 14.39
CA GLY A 473 -1.07 -27.54 13.35
C GLY A 473 -2.46 -26.88 13.30
N GLU A 474 -2.73 -25.85 14.11
CA GLU A 474 -3.94 -25.00 13.95
C GLU A 474 -3.74 -24.04 12.75
N ASP A 475 -4.72 -23.90 11.85
CA ASP A 475 -4.70 -22.88 10.79
C ASP A 475 -4.94 -21.51 11.44
N ILE A 476 -3.84 -20.82 11.79
CA ILE A 476 -3.90 -19.58 12.56
C ILE A 476 -4.55 -18.43 11.79
N ALA A 477 -4.73 -18.56 10.48
CA ALA A 477 -5.51 -17.60 9.72
C ALA A 477 -7.02 -17.66 10.05
N GLN A 478 -7.51 -18.79 10.58
CA GLN A 478 -8.89 -18.92 11.12
C GLN A 478 -9.03 -18.45 12.58
N ILE A 479 -7.96 -17.99 13.23
CA ILE A 479 -8.01 -17.55 14.63
C ILE A 479 -8.50 -16.10 14.71
N PRO A 480 -9.50 -15.77 15.55
CA PRO A 480 -9.93 -14.39 15.79
C PRO A 480 -8.83 -13.50 16.37
N ILE A 481 -8.78 -12.23 15.99
CA ILE A 481 -7.76 -11.28 16.45
C ILE A 481 -7.69 -11.18 17.99
N ASN A 482 -8.82 -11.30 18.69
CA ASN A 482 -8.91 -11.36 20.15
C ASN A 482 -8.09 -12.50 20.78
N ARG A 483 -7.85 -13.63 20.09
CA ARG A 483 -7.01 -14.72 20.61
C ARG A 483 -5.51 -14.44 20.55
N PHE A 484 -5.07 -13.43 19.78
CA PHE A 484 -3.68 -12.99 19.76
C PHE A 484 -3.43 -11.84 20.74
N ILE A 485 -4.32 -10.83 20.77
CA ILE A 485 -4.06 -9.53 21.42
C ILE A 485 -5.20 -9.01 22.32
N GLY A 486 -6.27 -9.79 22.50
CA GLY A 486 -7.45 -9.39 23.28
C GLY A 486 -7.25 -9.28 24.79
N ASP A 487 -6.09 -9.70 25.31
CA ASP A 487 -5.70 -9.50 26.72
C ASP A 487 -4.84 -8.23 26.95
N GLY A 488 -4.71 -7.40 25.91
CA GLY A 488 -3.94 -6.16 25.92
C GLY A 488 -2.43 -6.32 25.75
N LYS A 489 -1.91 -7.53 25.59
CA LYS A 489 -0.50 -7.77 25.27
C LYS A 489 -0.30 -7.86 23.76
N SER A 490 0.87 -7.47 23.28
CA SER A 490 1.28 -7.76 21.90
C SER A 490 1.56 -9.25 21.69
N ALA A 491 1.46 -9.69 20.43
CA ALA A 491 1.76 -11.03 19.98
C ALA A 491 2.73 -11.00 18.79
N VAL A 492 3.82 -11.75 18.87
CA VAL A 492 4.82 -11.87 17.79
C VAL A 492 4.84 -13.30 17.25
N ILE A 493 4.77 -13.44 15.94
CA ILE A 493 4.75 -14.73 15.22
C ILE A 493 5.89 -14.73 14.21
N ILE A 494 6.67 -15.81 14.15
CA ILE A 494 7.71 -16.04 13.16
C ILE A 494 7.26 -17.19 12.26
N ARG A 495 7.03 -16.91 10.98
CA ARG A 495 6.59 -17.87 9.96
C ARG A 495 7.74 -18.10 8.97
N MET A 496 8.01 -19.37 8.65
CA MET A 496 9.08 -19.82 7.74
C MET A 496 8.60 -21.04 6.97
N GLU A 497 8.98 -21.24 5.70
CA GLU A 497 8.53 -22.42 4.95
C GLU A 497 9.04 -23.73 5.59
N GLU A 498 8.15 -24.72 5.67
CA GLU A 498 8.40 -26.00 6.32
C GLU A 498 9.67 -26.69 5.79
N TYR A 499 9.95 -26.59 4.48
CA TYR A 499 11.14 -27.20 3.88
C TYR A 499 12.49 -26.63 4.39
N ARG A 500 12.50 -25.42 5.00
CA ARG A 500 13.65 -24.87 5.74
C ARG A 500 13.72 -25.29 7.21
N THR A 501 12.61 -25.76 7.76
CA THR A 501 12.50 -26.18 9.17
C THR A 501 12.86 -27.65 9.40
N ARG A 502 12.93 -28.43 8.31
CA ARG A 502 13.39 -29.83 8.28
C ARG A 502 14.90 -29.93 8.58
N ASP A 503 15.30 -31.06 9.16
CA ASP A 503 16.70 -31.47 9.41
C ASP A 503 17.59 -30.46 10.19
N LEU A 504 16.98 -29.50 10.89
CA LEU A 504 17.70 -28.53 11.73
C LEU A 504 18.35 -29.21 12.94
N PRO A 505 19.64 -28.94 13.24
CA PRO A 505 20.39 -29.62 14.29
C PRO A 505 19.90 -29.33 15.72
N GLY A 506 20.18 -30.26 16.62
CA GLY A 506 19.92 -30.10 18.06
C GLY A 506 18.47 -30.40 18.44
N ARG A 507 17.66 -29.36 18.67
CA ARG A 507 16.24 -29.49 19.03
C ARG A 507 15.27 -29.26 17.85
N GLY A 508 15.79 -29.13 16.63
CA GLY A 508 14.98 -28.80 15.45
C GLY A 508 14.41 -27.38 15.49
N TYR A 509 13.42 -27.14 14.64
CA TYR A 509 12.62 -25.91 14.63
C TYR A 509 11.70 -25.84 15.87
N PRO A 510 11.56 -24.69 16.55
CA PRO A 510 10.61 -24.55 17.66
C PRO A 510 9.16 -24.67 17.19
N SER A 511 8.28 -25.13 18.08
CA SER A 511 6.85 -25.29 17.83
C SER A 511 6.05 -23.99 17.95
N ALA A 512 4.81 -24.02 17.45
CA ALA A 512 3.82 -22.93 17.54
C ALA A 512 3.61 -22.39 18.98
N THR A 513 3.79 -23.25 19.99
CA THR A 513 3.78 -22.89 21.42
C THR A 513 4.92 -21.95 21.87
N GLN A 514 5.88 -21.64 20.98
CA GLN A 514 6.99 -20.70 21.20
C GLN A 514 6.96 -19.52 20.22
N GLY A 515 5.89 -19.38 19.42
CA GLY A 515 5.69 -18.33 18.42
C GLY A 515 6.34 -18.61 17.06
N PHE A 516 6.74 -19.85 16.79
CA PHE A 516 7.36 -20.28 15.53
C PHE A 516 6.41 -21.20 14.78
N ILE A 517 6.10 -20.88 13.52
CA ILE A 517 5.10 -21.60 12.70
C ILE A 517 5.58 -21.79 11.27
N THR A 518 4.90 -22.65 10.51
CA THR A 518 5.19 -22.91 9.10
C THR A 518 4.06 -22.43 8.17
N ASN A 519 4.26 -22.62 6.87
CA ASN A 519 3.17 -22.51 5.88
C ASN A 519 2.04 -23.53 6.07
N ASN A 520 2.15 -24.50 7.00
CA ASN A 520 1.06 -25.41 7.35
C ASN A 520 0.07 -24.74 8.29
N GLU A 521 0.57 -24.02 9.32
CA GLU A 521 -0.25 -23.25 10.25
C GLU A 521 -0.68 -21.88 9.69
N LEU A 522 0.09 -21.29 8.77
CA LEU A 522 -0.29 -20.05 8.08
C LEU A 522 -0.14 -20.22 6.56
N PRO A 523 -1.10 -20.89 5.90
CA PRO A 523 -1.14 -21.00 4.45
C PRO A 523 -1.70 -19.71 3.83
N TYR A 524 -0.90 -19.10 2.95
CA TYR A 524 -1.30 -17.95 2.13
C TYR A 524 -1.03 -18.23 0.65
N HIS A 525 -1.82 -17.58 -0.21
CA HIS A 525 -1.53 -17.42 -1.63
C HIS A 525 -0.92 -16.03 -1.84
N LYS A 526 0.23 -15.96 -2.51
CA LYS A 526 0.92 -14.71 -2.85
C LYS A 526 0.87 -14.48 -4.35
N HIS A 527 0.65 -13.23 -4.76
CA HIS A 527 0.81 -12.79 -6.14
C HIS A 527 1.72 -11.56 -6.27
N TRP A 528 2.72 -11.68 -7.13
CA TRP A 528 3.68 -10.64 -7.49
C TRP A 528 3.68 -10.45 -9.00
N SER A 529 3.26 -9.27 -9.47
CA SER A 529 3.16 -8.96 -10.89
C SER A 529 4.51 -9.01 -11.63
N ASN A 530 5.62 -8.74 -10.93
CA ASN A 530 6.97 -8.62 -11.51
C ASN A 530 7.02 -7.64 -12.71
N MET A 531 6.30 -6.50 -12.64
CA MET A 531 6.17 -5.54 -13.75
C MET A 531 6.80 -4.17 -13.45
N ALA A 532 7.46 -3.60 -14.46
CA ALA A 532 8.05 -2.25 -14.42
C ALA A 532 7.08 -1.11 -14.78
N ASN A 533 5.86 -1.43 -15.22
CA ASN A 533 4.84 -0.44 -15.58
C ASN A 533 3.68 -0.46 -14.57
N PRO A 534 3.33 0.68 -13.95
CA PRO A 534 2.35 0.74 -12.86
C PRO A 534 0.91 0.43 -13.30
N ASP A 535 0.50 0.81 -14.52
CA ASP A 535 -0.85 0.52 -15.02
C ASP A 535 -1.04 -0.97 -15.33
N ARG A 536 0.00 -1.64 -15.85
CA ARG A 536 -0.01 -3.11 -16.03
C ARG A 536 0.02 -3.84 -14.69
N MET A 537 0.86 -3.41 -13.73
CA MET A 537 0.89 -3.95 -12.37
C MET A 537 -0.49 -3.83 -11.69
N LEU A 538 -1.12 -2.66 -11.76
CA LEU A 538 -2.47 -2.42 -11.24
C LEU A 538 -3.51 -3.35 -11.88
N LYS A 539 -3.49 -3.48 -13.22
CA LYS A 539 -4.42 -4.36 -13.95
C LYS A 539 -4.27 -5.82 -13.50
N ASP A 540 -3.04 -6.31 -13.47
CA ASP A 540 -2.68 -7.68 -13.11
C ASP A 540 -3.04 -8.00 -11.64
N GLN A 541 -2.67 -7.15 -10.68
CA GLN A 541 -3.07 -7.30 -9.28
C GLN A 541 -4.60 -7.21 -9.07
N THR A 542 -5.30 -6.41 -9.87
CA THR A 542 -6.77 -6.32 -9.86
C THR A 542 -7.41 -7.60 -10.39
N GLU A 543 -6.94 -8.11 -11.53
CA GLU A 543 -7.46 -9.33 -12.15
C GLU A 543 -7.20 -10.56 -11.27
N LYS A 544 -6.00 -10.70 -10.69
CA LYS A 544 -5.67 -11.81 -9.78
C LYS A 544 -6.39 -11.73 -8.44
N LEU A 545 -6.59 -10.54 -7.86
CA LEU A 545 -7.45 -10.39 -6.67
C LEU A 545 -8.90 -10.80 -6.96
N LEU A 546 -9.45 -10.44 -8.13
CA LEU A 546 -10.81 -10.81 -8.52
C LEU A 546 -10.96 -12.30 -8.82
N GLU A 547 -9.99 -12.93 -9.49
CA GLU A 547 -9.97 -14.39 -9.70
C GLU A 547 -9.83 -15.13 -8.36
N TYR A 548 -8.99 -14.65 -7.45
CA TYR A 548 -8.80 -15.31 -6.16
C TYR A 548 -10.06 -15.25 -5.27
N LYS A 549 -10.77 -14.12 -5.30
CA LYS A 549 -11.95 -13.86 -4.47
C LYS A 549 -13.28 -14.34 -5.10
N ASP A 550 -13.25 -15.10 -6.19
CA ASP A 550 -14.44 -15.72 -6.77
C ASP A 550 -14.97 -16.94 -5.99
N GLY A 551 -14.25 -17.35 -4.93
CA GLY A 551 -14.62 -18.45 -4.03
C GLY A 551 -13.87 -19.76 -4.28
N ARG A 552 -13.04 -19.86 -5.34
CA ARG A 552 -12.19 -21.03 -5.59
C ARG A 552 -11.18 -21.32 -4.47
N PHE A 553 -10.70 -20.29 -3.77
CA PHE A 553 -9.57 -20.39 -2.85
C PHE A 553 -9.95 -20.10 -1.39
N ARG A 554 -9.24 -20.75 -0.46
CA ARG A 554 -9.50 -20.69 1.00
C ARG A 554 -8.35 -20.15 1.85
N GLN A 555 -7.20 -19.85 1.24
CA GLN A 555 -6.02 -19.34 1.95
C GLN A 555 -6.10 -17.81 2.12
N LEU A 556 -5.20 -17.23 2.90
CA LEU A 556 -5.03 -15.77 3.00
C LEU A 556 -4.46 -15.21 1.67
N TYR A 557 -4.94 -14.08 1.15
CA TYR A 557 -4.38 -13.48 -0.09
C TYR A 557 -3.37 -12.36 0.18
N VAL A 558 -2.18 -12.47 -0.41
CA VAL A 558 -1.09 -11.50 -0.34
C VAL A 558 -0.88 -10.83 -1.70
N SER A 559 -1.06 -9.51 -1.75
CA SER A 559 -0.84 -8.66 -2.93
C SER A 559 0.47 -7.89 -2.78
N ASP A 560 1.51 -8.29 -3.50
CA ASP A 560 2.76 -7.52 -3.57
C ASP A 560 2.63 -6.44 -4.66
N PHE A 561 2.10 -5.28 -4.24
CA PHE A 561 1.63 -4.19 -5.08
C PHE A 561 2.76 -3.20 -5.40
N LEU A 562 3.82 -3.73 -6.02
CA LEU A 562 5.09 -3.04 -6.20
C LEU A 562 5.59 -3.05 -7.66
N VAL A 563 6.26 -1.97 -8.06
CA VAL A 563 6.79 -1.76 -9.41
C VAL A 563 8.26 -2.21 -9.46
N THR A 564 8.51 -3.25 -10.25
CA THR A 564 9.80 -3.98 -10.26
C THR A 564 10.76 -3.41 -11.33
N GLN A 565 12.04 -3.23 -11.01
CA GLN A 565 13.08 -2.93 -12.00
C GLN A 565 13.24 -4.10 -13.00
N LYS A 566 13.49 -3.80 -14.28
CA LYS A 566 13.67 -4.80 -15.35
C LYS A 566 14.86 -4.49 -16.25
N GLY A 567 15.52 -5.53 -16.76
CA GLY A 567 16.57 -5.37 -17.75
C GLY A 567 17.72 -4.50 -17.25
N ILE A 568 18.23 -3.62 -18.12
CA ILE A 568 19.32 -2.69 -17.80
C ILE A 568 18.96 -1.69 -16.66
N ALA A 569 17.67 -1.46 -16.40
CA ALA A 569 17.23 -0.59 -15.31
C ALA A 569 17.50 -1.20 -13.90
N VAL A 570 17.75 -2.51 -13.81
CA VAL A 570 18.25 -3.14 -12.58
C VAL A 570 19.66 -2.67 -12.23
N LEU A 571 20.45 -2.19 -13.21
CA LEU A 571 21.83 -1.73 -12.99
C LEU A 571 21.94 -0.20 -12.87
N PHE A 572 21.23 0.53 -13.74
CA PHE A 572 21.37 1.99 -13.89
C PHE A 572 20.05 2.77 -13.84
N GLY A 573 18.94 2.10 -13.49
CA GLY A 573 17.62 2.69 -13.53
C GLY A 573 17.26 3.57 -12.34
N THR A 574 16.06 4.16 -12.43
CA THR A 574 15.40 4.89 -11.36
C THR A 574 15.35 4.05 -10.07
N PRO A 575 15.75 4.58 -8.89
CA PRO A 575 15.76 3.81 -7.64
C PRO A 575 14.41 3.17 -7.29
N ILE A 576 14.41 1.98 -6.68
CA ILE A 576 13.18 1.25 -6.32
C ILE A 576 12.19 2.11 -5.52
N ARG A 577 12.68 2.87 -4.52
CA ARG A 577 11.87 3.80 -3.71
C ARG A 577 11.31 5.01 -4.48
N VAL A 578 11.86 5.30 -5.66
CA VAL A 578 11.38 6.33 -6.59
C VAL A 578 10.39 5.72 -7.59
N MET A 579 10.63 4.50 -8.07
CA MET A 579 9.71 3.80 -8.99
C MET A 579 8.37 3.47 -8.31
N ASN A 580 8.40 3.02 -7.05
CA ASN A 580 7.19 2.68 -6.31
C ASN A 580 6.31 3.88 -5.93
N GLU A 581 6.73 5.12 -6.18
CA GLU A 581 5.86 6.28 -6.04
C GLU A 581 4.63 6.20 -6.94
N ALA A 582 4.76 5.56 -8.11
CA ALA A 582 3.63 5.25 -8.97
C ALA A 582 2.72 4.16 -8.38
N ALA A 583 3.25 3.19 -7.63
CA ALA A 583 2.42 2.22 -6.89
C ALA A 583 1.59 2.92 -5.81
N TRP A 584 2.21 3.77 -5.00
CA TRP A 584 1.50 4.60 -4.00
C TRP A 584 0.42 5.47 -4.64
N GLN A 585 0.67 6.04 -5.83
CA GLN A 585 -0.36 6.79 -6.58
C GLN A 585 -1.50 5.88 -7.03
N LYS A 586 -1.22 4.74 -7.67
CA LYS A 586 -2.24 3.79 -8.14
C LYS A 586 -3.05 3.15 -7.02
N LEU A 587 -2.47 2.96 -5.83
CA LEU A 587 -3.17 2.47 -4.65
C LEU A 587 -4.37 3.37 -4.31
N ILE A 588 -4.16 4.68 -4.31
CA ILE A 588 -5.18 5.68 -3.96
C ILE A 588 -6.08 6.05 -5.15
N GLU A 589 -5.50 6.28 -6.34
CA GLU A 589 -6.24 6.66 -7.55
C GLU A 589 -7.19 5.56 -8.05
N THR A 590 -6.86 4.27 -7.87
CA THR A 590 -7.58 3.20 -8.59
C THR A 590 -7.69 1.87 -7.87
N PHE A 591 -6.67 1.38 -7.16
CA PHE A 591 -6.75 0.06 -6.51
C PHE A 591 -7.71 0.06 -5.32
N TRP A 592 -7.76 1.15 -4.54
CA TRP A 592 -8.86 1.41 -3.60
C TRP A 592 -10.24 1.32 -4.28
N GLY A 593 -10.36 1.70 -5.56
CA GLY A 593 -11.57 1.56 -6.37
C GLY A 593 -12.07 0.12 -6.53
N VAL A 594 -11.20 -0.88 -6.40
CA VAL A 594 -11.53 -2.31 -6.51
C VAL A 594 -12.18 -2.84 -5.21
N PHE A 595 -11.84 -2.26 -4.06
CA PHE A 595 -12.12 -2.85 -2.75
C PHE A 595 -13.61 -2.77 -2.37
N ARG A 596 -14.24 -3.93 -2.17
CA ARG A 596 -15.69 -4.07 -1.91
C ARG A 596 -16.00 -5.37 -1.19
N LYS A 597 -16.89 -5.36 -0.19
CA LYS A 597 -17.36 -6.52 0.57
C LYS A 597 -16.18 -7.37 1.09
N ASP A 598 -15.90 -8.51 0.48
CA ASP A 598 -14.85 -9.50 0.77
C ASP A 598 -13.68 -9.44 -0.22
N VAL A 599 -13.82 -8.66 -1.30
CA VAL A 599 -12.82 -8.43 -2.35
C VAL A 599 -11.85 -7.32 -1.91
N PHE A 600 -10.84 -7.72 -1.14
CA PHE A 600 -9.65 -6.93 -0.79
C PHE A 600 -8.48 -7.90 -0.47
N PRO A 601 -7.21 -7.48 -0.63
CA PRO A 601 -6.08 -8.30 -0.22
C PRO A 601 -5.98 -8.35 1.31
N ASN A 602 -5.74 -9.54 1.86
CA ASN A 602 -5.56 -9.67 3.31
C ASN A 602 -4.23 -9.07 3.76
N TRP A 603 -3.15 -9.32 3.01
CA TRP A 603 -1.90 -8.61 3.18
C TRP A 603 -1.61 -7.78 1.92
N LEU A 604 -1.35 -6.49 2.09
CA LEU A 604 -0.92 -5.59 1.01
C LEU A 604 0.52 -5.18 1.25
N ALA A 605 1.45 -5.66 0.41
CA ALA A 605 2.86 -5.34 0.54
C ALA A 605 3.25 -4.16 -0.35
N MET A 606 4.04 -3.26 0.23
CA MET A 606 4.56 -2.06 -0.43
C MET A 606 6.07 -1.90 -0.20
N ASP A 607 6.76 -1.40 -1.22
CA ASP A 607 8.05 -0.71 -1.08
C ASP A 607 7.83 0.75 -0.66
N ALA A 608 8.89 1.40 -0.17
CA ALA A 608 8.87 2.82 0.23
C ALA A 608 7.78 3.13 1.29
N ILE A 609 7.71 2.31 2.34
CA ILE A 609 6.88 2.57 3.52
C ILE A 609 7.32 3.90 4.15
N ARG A 610 6.41 4.87 4.07
CA ARG A 610 6.52 6.26 4.51
C ARG A 610 5.12 6.79 4.79
N GLY A 611 5.00 7.80 5.65
CA GLY A 611 3.70 8.33 6.07
C GLY A 611 2.83 7.29 6.80
N GLY A 612 1.51 7.49 6.74
CA GLY A 612 0.49 6.66 7.41
C GLY A 612 -0.58 6.11 6.46
N GLU A 613 -0.37 6.24 5.16
CA GLU A 613 -1.30 5.92 4.07
C GLU A 613 -1.75 4.45 4.09
N LEU A 614 -0.81 3.51 4.21
CA LEU A 614 -1.10 2.07 4.18
C LEU A 614 -1.85 1.60 5.44
N ARG A 615 -1.52 2.19 6.60
CA ARG A 615 -2.31 2.07 7.83
C ARG A 615 -3.74 2.53 7.60
N GLY A 616 -3.94 3.69 6.99
CA GLY A 616 -5.26 4.26 6.70
C GLY A 616 -6.12 3.43 5.78
N ILE A 617 -5.54 2.89 4.70
CA ILE A 617 -6.26 1.97 3.82
C ILE A 617 -6.68 0.70 4.57
N ALA A 618 -5.79 0.09 5.35
CA ALA A 618 -6.12 -1.09 6.15
C ALA A 618 -7.19 -0.81 7.21
N MET A 619 -7.10 0.30 7.94
CA MET A 619 -8.11 0.72 8.91
C MET A 619 -9.46 0.98 8.22
N THR A 620 -9.50 1.63 7.05
CA THR A 620 -10.74 1.84 6.29
C THR A 620 -11.36 0.53 5.79
N VAL A 621 -10.56 -0.43 5.30
CA VAL A 621 -11.06 -1.78 4.96
C VAL A 621 -11.64 -2.48 6.20
N ASN A 622 -10.89 -2.47 7.31
CA ASN A 622 -11.28 -3.15 8.54
C ASN A 622 -12.54 -2.55 9.19
N GLU A 623 -12.69 -1.23 9.19
CA GLU A 623 -13.89 -0.53 9.71
C GLU A 623 -15.11 -0.74 8.81
N CYS A 624 -14.94 -0.57 7.48
CA CYS A 624 -16.07 -0.42 6.56
C CYS A 624 -16.48 -1.71 5.84
N LEU A 625 -15.53 -2.57 5.49
CA LEU A 625 -15.78 -3.77 4.70
C LEU A 625 -15.86 -5.01 5.59
N VAL A 626 -14.96 -5.12 6.57
CA VAL A 626 -14.91 -6.22 7.54
C VAL A 626 -15.94 -6.00 8.66
N ALA A 627 -15.73 -4.98 9.51
CA ALA A 627 -16.63 -4.70 10.65
C ALA A 627 -17.97 -4.06 10.25
N LYS A 628 -18.08 -3.54 9.01
CA LYS A 628 -19.29 -2.94 8.41
C LYS A 628 -19.89 -1.78 9.22
N ARG A 629 -19.05 -1.05 9.96
CA ARG A 629 -19.44 0.07 10.85
C ARG A 629 -19.57 1.41 10.14
N CYS A 630 -18.93 1.60 8.98
CA CYS A 630 -19.10 2.81 8.15
C CYS A 630 -20.46 2.89 7.42
N GLY A 631 -21.31 1.86 7.53
CA GLY A 631 -22.55 1.77 6.76
C GLY A 631 -22.31 1.65 5.24
N LYS A 632 -23.28 2.06 4.44
CA LYS A 632 -23.25 1.95 2.97
C LYS A 632 -22.27 2.94 2.33
N LEU A 633 -21.07 2.47 1.97
CA LEU A 633 -20.12 3.18 1.11
C LEU A 633 -20.45 2.96 -0.38
N GLY A 634 -21.64 3.40 -0.80
CA GLY A 634 -22.22 3.01 -2.10
C GLY A 634 -22.25 1.48 -2.26
N ASP A 635 -21.92 1.00 -3.46
CA ASP A 635 -21.91 -0.43 -3.79
C ASP A 635 -20.74 -1.23 -3.17
N ARG A 636 -19.84 -0.57 -2.40
CA ARG A 636 -18.67 -1.23 -1.79
C ARG A 636 -19.00 -1.98 -0.52
N ALA A 637 -19.98 -1.49 0.25
CA ALA A 637 -20.43 -2.10 1.50
C ALA A 637 -21.93 -2.41 1.44
N PRO A 638 -22.40 -3.24 0.47
CA PRO A 638 -23.83 -3.44 0.21
C PRO A 638 -24.54 -4.18 1.36
N ASP A 639 -23.81 -5.03 2.09
CA ASP A 639 -24.31 -5.76 3.26
C ASP A 639 -24.36 -4.88 4.54
N ALA A 640 -23.79 -3.66 4.52
CA ALA A 640 -23.69 -2.83 5.71
C ALA A 640 -25.04 -2.20 6.06
N LYS A 641 -25.27 -1.95 7.36
CA LYS A 641 -26.50 -1.30 7.81
C LYS A 641 -26.56 0.11 7.25
N GLU A 642 -27.73 0.49 6.75
CA GLU A 642 -27.99 1.86 6.33
C GLU A 642 -28.09 2.76 7.58
N PHE A 643 -27.26 3.79 7.66
CA PHE A 643 -27.39 4.78 8.72
C PHE A 643 -28.69 5.56 8.51
N LYS A 644 -29.61 5.43 9.47
CA LYS A 644 -30.71 6.38 9.59
C LYS A 644 -30.14 7.69 10.10
N PHE A 645 -29.84 8.60 9.16
CA PHE A 645 -29.58 10.00 9.48
C PHE A 645 -30.76 10.54 10.31
N ALA A 646 -30.49 11.35 11.33
CA ALA A 646 -31.55 11.97 12.10
C ALA A 646 -32.28 12.99 11.20
N ASP A 647 -33.61 12.91 11.13
CA ASP A 647 -34.43 13.80 10.30
C ASP A 647 -34.18 15.28 10.66
N ALA A 648 -33.43 15.99 9.83
CA ALA A 648 -32.94 17.34 10.06
C ALA A 648 -34.03 18.43 9.91
N THR A 649 -35.29 18.11 10.26
CA THR A 649 -36.48 18.88 9.87
C THR A 649 -37.58 18.90 10.94
N THR A 650 -37.25 18.72 12.23
CA THR A 650 -38.25 18.86 13.33
C THR A 650 -37.76 19.68 14.53
N SER A 651 -37.08 20.82 14.29
CA SER A 651 -36.68 21.75 15.37
C SER A 651 -36.94 23.24 15.03
N ALA A 652 -38.01 23.52 14.29
CA ALA A 652 -38.45 24.88 13.96
C ALA A 652 -39.95 25.07 14.23
N ASN A 653 -40.34 25.12 15.52
CA ASN A 653 -41.51 25.87 16.07
C ASN A 653 -41.82 25.50 17.55
N ALA A 654 -40.90 25.83 18.46
CA ALA A 654 -41.12 25.92 19.92
C ALA A 654 -39.92 26.67 20.53
N THR A 655 -40.03 27.75 21.31
CA THR A 655 -41.22 28.49 21.81
C THR A 655 -40.87 29.98 21.94
N THR A 656 -41.75 30.90 21.53
CA THR A 656 -41.50 32.37 21.64
C THR A 656 -42.73 33.18 22.07
N THR A 657 -43.34 32.77 23.18
CA THR A 657 -44.24 33.55 24.07
C THR A 657 -44.35 32.73 25.37
N GLN A 658 -44.37 33.28 26.58
CA GLN A 658 -44.82 34.61 27.03
C GLN A 658 -43.92 35.18 28.15
N SER A 659 -44.12 36.45 28.50
CA SER A 659 -43.44 37.17 29.59
C SER A 659 -44.06 36.93 30.97
N ALA A 660 -43.36 37.36 32.01
CA ALA A 660 -43.78 37.40 33.42
C ALA A 660 -45.17 38.02 33.67
N ASP A 661 -45.84 37.58 34.75
CA ASP A 661 -46.08 38.47 35.92
C ASP A 661 -46.46 37.70 37.21
N ARG A 662 -46.26 38.35 38.38
CA ARG A 662 -46.93 38.16 39.71
C ARG A 662 -46.58 37.03 40.72
N ASP A 663 -46.17 37.51 41.90
CA ASP A 663 -46.75 37.28 43.24
C ASP A 663 -46.75 35.88 43.91
N ASN A 664 -45.64 35.54 44.58
CA ASN A 664 -45.55 35.48 46.06
C ASN A 664 -44.11 35.24 46.55
#